data_AF-A0A947S9K1-F1
#
_entry.id   AF-A0A947S9K1-F1
#
_cell.length_a   1.000
_cell.length_b   1.000
_cell.length_c   1.000
_cell.angle_alpha   90.00
_cell.angle_beta   90.00
_cell.angle_gamma   90.00
#
_symmetry.space_group_name_H-M   'P 1'
#
loop_
_entity.id
_entity.type
_entity.pdbx_description
1 polymer ?
#
loop_
_entity_poly.entity_id
_entity_poly.type
_entity_poly.pdbx_seq_one_letter_code
_entity_poly.pdbx_strand_id
1 'polypeptide(L)'
;MIKREYIHLSKLSEKKTKLLRRYFPFEFHISKKTREKYGFNESLFSITGNVVLSNTQAVRLFAYQINEKRDLKNHPEQAVKAGQLNAMGLIDEILHYVIDVYQEQRNPKAFKNSFDWVNGQFNFEVISKTLTQFIELFPPLVVHQGKVLVWDYMNGFTEGTSNLEIAGEELLLLFLANNNPAFLPFIELFDDTELAKDVPYEVLIGSIIDFFKTQPTFGPFNQFLVDLLRAPVVASPNSFTGQIEYIRDNWGLIISPELMHRILLALDLVKEEEKFGFFEPGISLVPCFKGYALKEYGYEEFESFSQDLDWMSKVVLIAKNVYVWLDQLSKKYKRPINRLDQIPNEELDLLAGWGFTGLWLIGLWERSPASQKIKQICGNPEAVSSAYSIYDYVTAGDLGGEEALEGLKFRAWQRGIRLASDMVPNHMGIYSKWVIEHPDWFVQLNYSPFPSYNFTGPNLSWDDRVGVYIEDGYWTRRDAAVIFKRVDHWTGDVRYIYHGNDGTCMPWNDTAQLNFLRADVREAVIQSILHVARNFPIIRFDAAMTLAKRHYQRLWFPAPGEGGDISSRAGLGMTKEDFDKVFPKEFWREVVDRVTQEVPDTLLLAEAFWLMEGYFVRTLGMHRVYNSAFMNMLKMEENANYRSVIKNVIEFDPEILKRFVNFMNNPDEQTAVAQFGKGDKYFGVAMMMVTMPGLPMFGHGQIEGFTEKYGMEYRKAYWHEEVDWDLVRRHEAEIFPLMKKRHLFSGVENFVLYDFYAPEGWVNEDVFAYSNRVGDEKALVIYHNKYATTKGWIRLSTTMSIKGDKPGEKRLIQKSLAEVLDIKLEERYFYIFKDYKSGLEYIRQGKELTEKGLYVELEAYQHHIFLDFREVCDDDCWYYARLTSFLKGDGVFNLDEAYKEIYFESILIPFKQVINKGMLKRLAGLCCETSDILDKEEILTLFKQNMQVLLEKIKEFGYGSGDEIEITGEVMNLLGAILKIESLNREMKDLKEYEKAVKYLNSNLHNEDKNYLPFWRVLLSWLIIQKLGKIKEKFNYEQQSASWVDKLLFGKIIFQTFKELGCKEQTAKRQVYLLKILTKYPHGCDSSEGDKFAKMLKILEDYEVRAYLNFNWYKDTLWFSKEALEELMYWLFIVSVVNLISDISTDEKRLSAEMTKRYKTVTEILHLAESSGYDVEKMVEMFKE
;
A
#
# COMPACT_ATOMS: atom_id res chain seq x y z
N MET A 1 55.24 10.02 4.81
CA MET A 1 56.39 9.21 4.32
C MET A 1 55.99 8.19 3.24
N ILE A 2 54.79 7.59 3.31
CA ILE A 2 54.27 6.60 2.34
C ILE A 2 54.07 7.12 0.89
N LYS A 3 53.90 8.45 0.69
CA LYS A 3 53.76 9.06 -0.65
C LYS A 3 55.06 9.18 -1.45
N ARG A 4 56.25 9.12 -0.84
CA ARG A 4 57.53 9.29 -1.54
C ARG A 4 58.13 7.97 -2.05
N GLU A 5 57.76 6.83 -1.47
CA GLU A 5 58.16 5.50 -1.98
C GLU A 5 57.29 5.04 -3.17
N TYR A 6 56.04 5.49 -3.26
CA TYR A 6 55.14 5.20 -4.39
C TYR A 6 55.67 5.74 -5.73
N ILE A 7 56.31 6.92 -5.72
CA ILE A 7 56.88 7.52 -6.93
C ILE A 7 58.20 6.84 -7.33
N HIS A 8 58.93 6.25 -6.38
CA HIS A 8 60.18 5.57 -6.69
C HIS A 8 59.98 4.13 -7.21
N LEU A 9 58.89 3.47 -6.81
CA LEU A 9 58.49 2.14 -7.30
C LEU A 9 57.71 2.20 -8.62
N SER A 10 56.92 3.25 -8.88
CA SER A 10 56.24 3.44 -10.18
C SER A 10 57.22 3.62 -11.36
N LYS A 11 58.39 4.22 -11.14
CA LYS A 11 59.45 4.32 -12.16
C LYS A 11 60.19 3.01 -12.44
N LEU A 12 59.96 1.97 -11.64
CA LEU A 12 60.47 0.61 -11.90
C LEU A 12 59.50 -0.23 -12.73
N SER A 13 58.23 0.16 -12.90
CA SER A 13 57.26 -0.61 -13.70
C SER A 13 57.43 -0.40 -15.21
N GLU A 14 57.91 0.76 -15.67
CA GLU A 14 58.13 1.03 -17.12
C GLU A 14 59.37 0.32 -17.70
N LYS A 15 60.27 -0.22 -16.87
CA LYS A 15 61.45 -0.99 -17.31
C LYS A 15 61.28 -2.51 -17.25
N LYS A 16 60.13 -3.01 -16.80
CA LYS A 16 59.81 -4.45 -16.71
C LYS A 16 59.21 -5.05 -17.99
N THR A 17 59.31 -4.38 -19.13
CA THR A 17 58.75 -4.86 -20.42
C THR A 17 59.77 -5.62 -21.27
N LYS A 18 60.79 -6.27 -20.68
CA LYS A 18 61.84 -6.91 -21.48
C LYS A 18 62.26 -8.34 -21.12
N LEU A 19 61.53 -9.08 -20.28
CA LEU A 19 61.72 -10.54 -20.09
C LEU A 19 60.57 -11.18 -19.27
N LEU A 20 59.31 -10.95 -19.66
CA LEU A 20 58.17 -11.75 -19.17
C LEU A 20 58.17 -13.09 -19.93
N ARG A 21 58.79 -14.12 -19.37
CA ARG A 21 58.99 -15.41 -20.05
C ARG A 21 57.81 -16.39 -19.94
N ARG A 22 56.74 -16.09 -19.21
CA ARG A 22 55.55 -16.95 -19.10
C ARG A 22 54.30 -16.14 -18.72
N TYR A 23 53.59 -15.60 -19.70
CA TYR A 23 52.19 -15.20 -19.51
C TYR A 23 51.41 -15.86 -20.64
N PHE A 24 51.08 -17.14 -20.43
CA PHE A 24 50.09 -17.88 -21.21
C PHE A 24 49.11 -18.58 -20.25
N PRO A 25 47.84 -18.75 -20.65
CA PRO A 25 46.73 -18.79 -19.71
C PRO A 25 46.29 -20.21 -19.33
N PHE A 26 45.90 -20.41 -18.07
CA PHE A 26 45.30 -21.60 -17.44
C PHE A 26 46.09 -22.89 -17.62
N GLU A 27 46.70 -23.33 -16.54
CA GLU A 27 47.46 -24.57 -16.51
C GLU A 27 47.11 -25.34 -15.23
N PHE A 28 46.75 -26.62 -15.34
CA PHE A 28 46.87 -27.64 -14.29
C PHE A 28 46.94 -29.03 -14.96
N HIS A 29 47.60 -29.99 -14.32
CA HIS A 29 47.84 -31.31 -14.91
C HIS A 29 46.59 -32.18 -14.98
N ILE A 30 46.39 -32.81 -16.14
CA ILE A 30 45.41 -33.89 -16.32
C ILE A 30 46.14 -35.16 -16.72
N SER A 31 45.91 -36.24 -15.98
CA SER A 31 46.51 -37.55 -16.24
C SER A 31 46.15 -38.04 -17.65
N LYS A 32 47.10 -38.73 -18.29
CA LYS A 32 46.91 -39.32 -19.63
C LYS A 32 45.63 -40.17 -19.69
N LYS A 33 45.43 -41.00 -18.66
CA LYS A 33 44.25 -41.86 -18.47
C LYS A 33 42.95 -41.07 -18.50
N THR A 34 42.92 -39.91 -17.87
CA THR A 34 41.75 -39.04 -17.81
C THR A 34 41.52 -38.29 -19.12
N ARG A 35 42.58 -37.85 -19.82
CA ARG A 35 42.46 -37.27 -21.18
C ARG A 35 41.83 -38.25 -22.16
N GLU A 36 42.27 -39.50 -22.13
CA GLU A 36 41.75 -40.59 -22.98
C GLU A 36 40.31 -40.96 -22.57
N LYS A 37 40.02 -41.08 -21.27
CA LYS A 37 38.68 -41.40 -20.74
C LYS A 37 37.63 -40.39 -21.20
N TYR A 38 37.89 -39.09 -21.08
CA TYR A 38 36.92 -38.05 -21.40
C TYR A 38 36.99 -37.55 -22.85
N GLY A 39 38.11 -37.75 -23.55
CA GLY A 39 38.24 -37.37 -24.96
C GLY A 39 38.29 -35.86 -25.17
N PHE A 40 39.02 -35.15 -24.28
CA PHE A 40 39.15 -33.70 -24.35
C PHE A 40 39.82 -33.26 -25.66
N ASN A 41 39.39 -32.13 -26.21
CA ASN A 41 40.00 -31.58 -27.43
C ASN A 41 41.46 -31.15 -27.16
N GLU A 42 42.40 -31.59 -27.99
CA GLU A 42 43.84 -31.29 -27.86
C GLU A 42 44.15 -29.78 -27.89
N SER A 43 43.27 -28.96 -28.49
CA SER A 43 43.41 -27.50 -28.49
C SER A 43 43.23 -26.86 -27.11
N LEU A 44 42.73 -27.62 -26.13
CA LEU A 44 42.59 -27.21 -24.74
C LEU A 44 43.88 -27.41 -23.95
N PHE A 45 44.98 -27.90 -24.53
CA PHE A 45 46.21 -28.18 -23.79
C PHE A 45 47.38 -27.29 -24.24
N SER A 46 48.15 -26.75 -23.29
CA SER A 46 49.38 -25.99 -23.55
C SER A 46 50.53 -26.89 -24.02
N ILE A 47 51.66 -26.30 -24.44
CA ILE A 47 52.85 -27.04 -24.90
C ILE A 47 53.42 -27.94 -23.77
N THR A 48 53.27 -27.52 -22.50
CA THR A 48 53.62 -28.28 -21.28
C THR A 48 52.59 -29.36 -20.92
N GLY A 49 51.45 -29.42 -21.62
CA GLY A 49 50.40 -30.42 -21.42
C GLY A 49 49.32 -30.04 -20.41
N ASN A 50 49.20 -28.77 -20.03
CA ASN A 50 48.24 -28.30 -19.04
C ASN A 50 46.94 -27.76 -19.68
N VAL A 51 45.77 -27.83 -19.03
CA VAL A 51 44.50 -27.41 -19.66
C VAL A 51 44.27 -25.88 -19.66
N VAL A 52 44.18 -25.30 -20.85
CA VAL A 52 43.88 -23.90 -21.17
C VAL A 52 42.36 -23.62 -21.16
N LEU A 53 41.82 -23.18 -20.02
CA LEU A 53 40.43 -22.73 -19.87
C LEU A 53 40.26 -21.22 -20.15
N SER A 54 40.50 -20.80 -21.39
CA SER A 54 40.55 -19.38 -21.80
C SER A 54 39.33 -18.49 -21.48
N ASN A 55 38.14 -19.07 -21.27
CA ASN A 55 36.91 -18.33 -20.94
C ASN A 55 35.89 -19.21 -20.19
N THR A 56 34.84 -18.59 -19.63
CA THR A 56 33.79 -19.28 -18.86
C THR A 56 33.03 -20.34 -19.67
N GLN A 57 32.90 -20.15 -20.99
CA GLN A 57 32.28 -21.12 -21.89
C GLN A 57 33.10 -22.41 -21.98
N ALA A 58 34.42 -22.30 -22.12
CA ALA A 58 35.34 -23.43 -22.18
C ALA A 58 35.30 -24.24 -20.88
N VAL A 59 35.28 -23.56 -19.72
CA VAL A 59 35.13 -24.20 -18.40
C VAL A 59 33.83 -25.00 -18.31
N ARG A 60 32.70 -24.41 -18.74
CA ARG A 60 31.39 -25.07 -18.70
C ARG A 60 31.32 -26.27 -19.63
N LEU A 61 31.90 -26.17 -20.83
CA LEU A 61 31.99 -27.30 -21.76
C LEU A 61 32.86 -28.43 -21.20
N PHE A 62 33.96 -28.08 -20.54
CA PHE A 62 34.85 -29.04 -19.90
C PHE A 62 34.16 -29.79 -18.76
N ALA A 63 33.48 -29.07 -17.86
CA ALA A 63 32.67 -29.66 -16.79
C ALA A 63 31.56 -30.56 -17.35
N TYR A 64 30.88 -30.12 -18.41
CA TYR A 64 29.84 -30.90 -19.09
C TYR A 64 30.37 -32.22 -19.66
N GLN A 65 31.52 -32.22 -20.35
CA GLN A 65 32.13 -33.44 -20.89
C GLN A 65 32.48 -34.48 -19.82
N ILE A 66 32.88 -34.03 -18.62
CA ILE A 66 33.10 -34.92 -17.47
C ILE A 66 31.77 -35.51 -16.99
N ASN A 67 30.80 -34.64 -16.77
CA ASN A 67 29.50 -35.02 -16.21
C ASN A 67 28.69 -35.95 -17.10
N GLU A 68 28.80 -35.82 -18.43
CA GLU A 68 28.17 -36.72 -19.41
C GLU A 68 28.64 -38.18 -19.30
N LYS A 69 29.89 -38.41 -18.88
CA LYS A 69 30.46 -39.75 -18.74
C LYS A 69 30.42 -40.29 -17.31
N ARG A 70 30.12 -39.44 -16.31
CA ARG A 70 29.96 -39.86 -14.91
C ARG A 70 28.54 -40.43 -14.68
N ASP A 71 28.42 -41.39 -13.76
CA ASP A 71 27.10 -41.91 -13.35
C ASP A 71 26.43 -41.01 -12.32
N LEU A 72 26.03 -39.81 -12.76
CA LEU A 72 25.36 -38.83 -11.91
C LEU A 72 23.94 -39.23 -11.52
N LYS A 73 23.39 -40.29 -12.13
CA LYS A 73 22.05 -40.79 -11.81
C LYS A 73 22.04 -41.55 -10.47
N ASN A 74 23.10 -42.32 -10.21
CA ASN A 74 23.26 -43.03 -8.94
C ASN A 74 24.13 -42.25 -7.93
N HIS A 75 25.00 -41.36 -8.42
CA HIS A 75 25.95 -40.58 -7.61
C HIS A 75 25.94 -39.09 -7.96
N PRO A 76 24.85 -38.35 -7.67
CA PRO A 76 24.74 -36.92 -7.99
C PRO A 76 25.78 -36.05 -7.27
N GLU A 77 26.29 -36.49 -6.12
CA GLU A 77 27.38 -35.85 -5.38
C GLU A 77 28.71 -35.81 -6.16
N GLN A 78 28.85 -36.64 -7.19
CA GLN A 78 30.02 -36.65 -8.06
C GLN A 78 29.89 -35.65 -9.22
N ALA A 79 28.89 -34.77 -9.24
CA ALA A 79 28.77 -33.76 -10.29
C ALA A 79 29.89 -32.71 -10.18
N VAL A 80 30.60 -32.49 -11.29
CA VAL A 80 31.59 -31.43 -11.40
C VAL A 80 30.89 -30.10 -11.68
N LYS A 81 31.15 -29.10 -10.84
CA LYS A 81 30.70 -27.72 -11.04
C LYS A 81 31.75 -26.89 -11.79
N ALA A 82 31.32 -26.03 -12.70
CA ALA A 82 32.21 -25.25 -13.56
C ALA A 82 32.93 -24.14 -12.78
N GLY A 83 32.25 -23.49 -11.84
CA GLY A 83 32.83 -22.49 -10.94
C GLY A 83 33.94 -23.06 -10.07
N GLN A 84 33.71 -24.24 -9.47
CA GLN A 84 34.73 -24.94 -8.69
C GLN A 84 35.92 -25.37 -9.56
N LEU A 85 35.67 -25.87 -10.78
CA LEU A 85 36.73 -26.21 -11.72
C LEU A 85 37.56 -24.99 -12.14
N ASN A 86 36.90 -23.86 -12.42
CA ASN A 86 37.57 -22.59 -12.73
C ASN A 86 38.40 -22.08 -11.56
N ALA A 87 37.86 -22.19 -10.33
CA ALA A 87 38.57 -21.82 -9.12
C ALA A 87 39.82 -22.68 -8.90
N MET A 88 39.72 -23.99 -9.10
CA MET A 88 40.84 -24.93 -9.03
C MET A 88 41.96 -24.57 -10.01
N GLY A 89 41.64 -24.39 -11.29
CA GLY A 89 42.62 -24.02 -12.30
C GLY A 89 43.22 -22.64 -12.09
N LEU A 90 42.45 -21.69 -11.54
CA LEU A 90 42.96 -20.37 -11.19
C LEU A 90 43.93 -20.40 -10.00
N ILE A 91 43.66 -21.23 -8.98
CA ILE A 91 44.57 -21.41 -7.86
C ILE A 91 45.91 -21.91 -8.37
N ASP A 92 45.91 -22.96 -9.20
CA ASP A 92 47.14 -23.54 -9.77
C ASP A 92 47.97 -22.50 -10.55
N GLU A 93 47.32 -21.72 -11.41
CA GLU A 93 47.99 -20.64 -12.16
C GLU A 93 48.58 -19.56 -11.24
N ILE A 94 47.87 -19.20 -10.16
CA ILE A 94 48.39 -18.24 -9.20
C ILE A 94 49.61 -18.81 -8.47
N LEU A 95 49.65 -20.11 -8.19
CA LEU A 95 50.82 -20.76 -7.58
C LEU A 95 52.04 -20.70 -8.51
N HIS A 96 51.87 -21.02 -9.79
CA HIS A 96 52.92 -20.83 -10.82
C HIS A 96 53.41 -19.38 -10.88
N TYR A 97 52.48 -18.42 -10.93
CA TYR A 97 52.83 -17.01 -10.98
C TYR A 97 53.60 -16.57 -9.71
N VAL A 98 53.22 -17.03 -8.52
CA VAL A 98 53.96 -16.75 -7.28
C VAL A 98 55.36 -17.34 -7.31
N ILE A 99 55.53 -18.55 -7.87
CA ILE A 99 56.84 -19.18 -8.10
C ILE A 99 57.70 -18.34 -9.05
N ASP A 100 57.15 -17.90 -10.18
CA ASP A 100 57.87 -17.09 -11.17
C ASP A 100 58.31 -15.74 -10.57
N VAL A 101 57.43 -15.07 -9.83
CA VAL A 101 57.77 -13.81 -9.15
C VAL A 101 58.85 -14.04 -8.08
N TYR A 102 58.81 -15.17 -7.36
CA TYR A 102 59.86 -15.54 -6.42
C TYR A 102 61.22 -15.71 -7.12
N GLN A 103 61.24 -16.45 -8.24
CA GLN A 103 62.46 -16.67 -9.03
C GLN A 103 63.01 -15.35 -9.57
N GLU A 104 62.14 -14.44 -10.02
CA GLU A 104 62.56 -13.13 -10.52
C GLU A 104 63.15 -12.24 -9.41
N GLN A 105 62.48 -12.17 -8.25
CA GLN A 105 62.82 -11.20 -7.20
C GLN A 105 63.88 -11.68 -6.20
N ARG A 106 63.97 -12.99 -5.96
CA ARG A 106 64.82 -13.56 -4.90
C ARG A 106 65.91 -14.47 -5.44
N ASN A 107 65.57 -15.45 -6.26
CA ASN A 107 66.54 -16.45 -6.75
C ASN A 107 66.20 -16.98 -8.16
N PRO A 108 66.84 -16.44 -9.23
CA PRO A 108 66.58 -16.85 -10.62
C PRO A 108 66.98 -18.29 -10.97
N LYS A 109 67.68 -19.00 -10.08
CA LYS A 109 68.07 -20.39 -10.25
C LYS A 109 67.47 -21.28 -9.16
N ALA A 110 66.36 -20.88 -8.55
CA ALA A 110 65.79 -21.59 -7.40
C ALA A 110 65.50 -23.06 -7.69
N PHE A 111 64.79 -23.38 -8.78
CA PHE A 111 64.47 -24.76 -9.14
C PHE A 111 65.68 -25.54 -9.65
N LYS A 112 66.59 -24.90 -10.37
CA LYS A 112 67.87 -25.51 -10.73
C LYS A 112 68.66 -25.93 -9.49
N ASN A 113 68.79 -25.03 -8.52
CA ASN A 113 69.51 -25.27 -7.29
C ASN A 113 68.79 -26.30 -6.40
N SER A 114 67.45 -26.35 -6.40
CA SER A 114 66.71 -27.39 -5.69
C SER A 114 66.96 -28.77 -6.30
N PHE A 115 67.06 -28.86 -7.62
CA PHE A 115 67.46 -30.11 -8.28
C PHE A 115 68.90 -30.50 -8.00
N ASP A 116 69.84 -29.56 -8.02
CA ASP A 116 71.23 -29.81 -7.63
C ASP A 116 71.33 -30.29 -6.17
N TRP A 117 70.49 -29.74 -5.28
CA TRP A 117 70.39 -30.16 -3.88
C TRP A 117 69.90 -31.61 -3.74
N VAL A 118 68.83 -31.97 -4.45
CA VAL A 118 68.27 -33.33 -4.44
C VAL A 118 69.25 -34.33 -5.10
N ASN A 119 69.91 -33.94 -6.20
CA ASN A 119 70.98 -34.73 -6.85
C ASN A 119 72.16 -35.01 -5.91
N GLY A 120 72.41 -34.14 -4.93
CA GLY A 120 73.43 -34.35 -3.90
C GLY A 120 73.04 -35.33 -2.79
N GLN A 121 71.74 -35.64 -2.65
CA GLN A 121 71.19 -36.45 -1.56
C GLN A 121 70.62 -37.81 -2.01
N PHE A 122 70.21 -37.93 -3.28
CA PHE A 122 69.60 -39.13 -3.83
C PHE A 122 70.34 -39.62 -5.09
N ASN A 123 70.24 -40.92 -5.37
CA ASN A 123 70.83 -41.50 -6.57
C ASN A 123 70.16 -40.94 -7.83
N PHE A 124 70.95 -40.57 -8.84
CA PHE A 124 70.46 -40.05 -10.13
C PHE A 124 69.41 -40.97 -10.79
N GLU A 125 69.55 -42.29 -10.63
CA GLU A 125 68.61 -43.28 -11.15
C GLU A 125 67.21 -43.14 -10.52
N VAL A 126 67.11 -42.77 -9.24
CA VAL A 126 65.82 -42.54 -8.55
C VAL A 126 65.16 -41.27 -9.05
N ILE A 127 65.90 -40.18 -9.19
CA ILE A 127 65.39 -38.89 -9.67
C ILE A 127 64.93 -39.01 -11.13
N SER A 128 65.76 -39.62 -11.98
CA SER A 128 65.48 -39.83 -13.39
C SER A 128 64.28 -40.75 -13.60
N LYS A 129 64.14 -41.84 -12.81
CA LYS A 129 62.97 -42.73 -12.86
C LYS A 129 61.70 -41.99 -12.45
N THR A 130 61.73 -41.20 -11.37
CA THR A 130 60.58 -40.41 -10.91
C THR A 130 60.09 -39.42 -11.97
N LEU A 131 61.00 -38.63 -12.56
CA LEU A 131 60.63 -37.65 -13.58
C LEU A 131 60.15 -38.32 -14.88
N THR A 132 60.75 -39.44 -15.28
CA THR A 132 60.30 -40.23 -16.44
C THR A 132 58.87 -40.71 -16.23
N GLN A 133 58.59 -41.32 -15.07
CA GLN A 133 57.27 -41.83 -14.74
C GLN A 133 56.22 -40.71 -14.60
N PHE A 134 56.61 -39.57 -14.02
CA PHE A 134 55.76 -38.39 -13.96
C PHE A 134 55.37 -37.91 -15.37
N ILE A 135 56.33 -37.78 -16.29
CA ILE A 135 56.06 -37.37 -17.68
C ILE A 135 55.25 -38.42 -18.46
N GLU A 136 55.37 -39.71 -18.13
CA GLU A 136 54.53 -40.75 -18.75
C GLU A 136 53.07 -40.68 -18.29
N LEU A 137 52.84 -40.41 -17.00
CA LEU A 137 51.51 -40.30 -16.40
C LEU A 137 50.83 -38.95 -16.72
N PHE A 138 51.61 -37.87 -16.75
CA PHE A 138 51.20 -36.50 -17.03
C PHE A 138 51.99 -35.92 -18.23
N PRO A 139 51.76 -36.45 -19.45
CA PRO A 139 52.58 -36.10 -20.60
C PRO A 139 52.31 -34.67 -21.10
N PRO A 140 53.39 -33.89 -21.36
CA PRO A 140 53.34 -32.70 -22.18
C PRO A 140 52.71 -32.99 -23.55
N LEU A 141 52.06 -31.99 -24.16
CA LEU A 141 51.28 -32.21 -25.39
C LEU A 141 52.12 -32.85 -26.52
N VAL A 142 53.38 -32.42 -26.67
CA VAL A 142 54.31 -32.98 -27.68
C VAL A 142 54.70 -34.44 -27.42
N VAL A 143 54.72 -34.87 -26.15
CA VAL A 143 54.98 -36.26 -25.74
C VAL A 143 53.70 -37.09 -25.89
N HIS A 144 52.54 -36.53 -25.52
CA HIS A 144 51.24 -37.19 -25.67
C HIS A 144 50.90 -37.48 -27.14
N GLN A 145 51.22 -36.56 -28.05
CA GLN A 145 51.06 -36.72 -29.50
C GLN A 145 52.08 -37.68 -30.13
N GLY A 146 53.01 -38.24 -29.36
CA GLY A 146 54.06 -39.12 -29.86
C GLY A 146 55.09 -38.42 -30.77
N LYS A 147 55.17 -37.09 -30.74
CA LYS A 147 56.11 -36.30 -31.56
C LYS A 147 57.53 -36.31 -31.00
N VAL A 148 57.67 -36.45 -29.68
CA VAL A 148 58.94 -36.48 -28.95
C VAL A 148 58.90 -37.60 -27.92
N LEU A 149 59.96 -38.39 -27.80
CA LEU A 149 60.08 -39.41 -26.74
C LEU A 149 60.34 -38.76 -25.37
N VAL A 150 59.91 -39.41 -24.30
CA VAL A 150 60.06 -38.90 -22.92
C VAL A 150 61.50 -38.48 -22.60
N TRP A 151 62.47 -39.33 -22.96
CA TRP A 151 63.90 -39.06 -22.76
C TRP A 151 64.43 -37.85 -23.54
N ASP A 152 63.96 -37.65 -24.77
CA ASP A 152 64.35 -36.52 -25.61
C ASP A 152 63.72 -35.22 -25.09
N TYR A 153 62.48 -35.31 -24.59
CA TYR A 153 61.84 -34.18 -23.93
C TYR A 153 62.56 -33.79 -22.64
N MET A 154 62.90 -34.74 -21.76
CA MET A 154 63.59 -34.44 -20.50
C MET A 154 64.93 -33.72 -20.68
N ASN A 155 65.70 -34.09 -21.71
CA ASN A 155 66.99 -33.46 -22.00
C ASN A 155 66.88 -32.19 -22.88
N GLY A 156 65.66 -31.78 -23.21
CA GLY A 156 65.36 -30.62 -24.03
C GLY A 156 65.15 -29.33 -23.25
N PHE A 157 64.84 -28.27 -24.00
CA PHE A 157 64.46 -26.97 -23.47
C PHE A 157 63.11 -26.55 -24.06
N THR A 158 62.21 -26.06 -23.21
CA THR A 158 60.96 -25.43 -23.64
C THR A 158 61.07 -23.95 -23.33
N GLU A 159 60.96 -23.11 -24.36
CA GLU A 159 61.08 -21.65 -24.28
C GLU A 159 62.38 -21.16 -23.61
N GLY A 160 63.41 -22.00 -23.62
CA GLY A 160 64.74 -21.77 -23.07
C GLY A 160 64.84 -21.92 -21.54
N THR A 161 63.89 -22.62 -20.92
CA THR A 161 63.99 -23.22 -19.58
C THR A 161 64.24 -24.72 -19.73
N SER A 162 65.01 -25.32 -18.84
CA SER A 162 65.31 -26.76 -18.89
C SER A 162 64.04 -27.56 -18.61
N ASN A 163 63.72 -28.57 -19.42
CA ASN A 163 62.52 -29.38 -19.19
C ASN A 163 62.54 -30.16 -17.87
N LEU A 164 63.72 -30.37 -17.28
CA LEU A 164 63.86 -30.89 -15.93
C LEU A 164 63.38 -29.89 -14.86
N GLU A 165 63.73 -28.61 -15.01
CA GLU A 165 63.30 -27.54 -14.09
C GLU A 165 61.78 -27.41 -14.12
N ILE A 166 61.19 -27.46 -15.33
CA ILE A 166 59.74 -27.47 -15.53
C ILE A 166 59.12 -28.69 -14.83
N ALA A 167 59.61 -29.90 -15.10
CA ALA A 167 59.06 -31.11 -14.50
C ALA A 167 59.14 -31.14 -12.97
N GLY A 168 60.10 -30.45 -12.34
CA GLY A 168 60.18 -30.36 -10.88
C GLY A 168 59.28 -29.33 -10.23
N GLU A 169 59.10 -28.18 -10.88
CA GLU A 169 58.08 -27.20 -10.52
C GLU A 169 56.70 -27.88 -10.52
N GLU A 170 56.41 -28.58 -11.60
CA GLU A 170 55.18 -29.31 -11.82
C GLU A 170 54.97 -30.49 -10.85
N LEU A 171 56.04 -31.23 -10.51
CA LEU A 171 55.97 -32.29 -9.50
C LEU A 171 55.65 -31.73 -8.11
N LEU A 172 56.16 -30.54 -7.77
CA LEU A 172 55.83 -29.85 -6.52
C LEU A 172 54.37 -29.42 -6.49
N LEU A 173 53.84 -28.86 -7.59
CA LEU A 173 52.44 -28.45 -7.68
C LEU A 173 51.48 -29.65 -7.67
N LEU A 174 51.83 -30.76 -8.33
CA LEU A 174 51.08 -32.02 -8.23
C LEU A 174 50.96 -32.48 -6.77
N PHE A 175 52.05 -32.41 -6.00
CA PHE A 175 52.05 -32.74 -4.58
C PHE A 175 51.15 -31.78 -3.78
N LEU A 176 51.19 -30.47 -4.06
CA LEU A 176 50.33 -29.49 -3.38
C LEU A 176 48.84 -29.70 -3.71
N ALA A 177 48.52 -30.04 -4.96
CA ALA A 177 47.15 -30.33 -5.41
C ALA A 177 46.56 -31.57 -4.72
N ASN A 178 47.33 -32.67 -4.62
CA ASN A 178 46.90 -33.88 -3.90
C ASN A 178 46.76 -33.67 -2.38
N ASN A 179 47.47 -32.69 -1.82
CA ASN A 179 47.36 -32.29 -0.41
C ASN A 179 46.30 -31.20 -0.15
N ASN A 180 45.50 -30.81 -1.14
CA ASN A 180 44.41 -29.84 -0.99
C ASN A 180 43.06 -30.53 -0.83
N PRO A 181 42.43 -30.53 0.37
CA PRO A 181 41.15 -31.22 0.58
C PRO A 181 40.01 -30.70 -0.32
N ALA A 182 40.01 -29.41 -0.68
CA ALA A 182 39.02 -28.85 -1.60
C ALA A 182 39.08 -29.48 -3.01
N PHE A 183 40.22 -30.01 -3.42
CA PHE A 183 40.45 -30.58 -4.74
C PHE A 183 39.97 -32.04 -4.85
N LEU A 184 39.60 -32.70 -3.74
CA LEU A 184 39.15 -34.12 -3.71
C LEU A 184 38.09 -34.51 -4.77
N PRO A 185 37.05 -33.69 -5.07
CA PRO A 185 36.07 -34.03 -6.11
C PRO A 185 36.66 -34.16 -7.53
N PHE A 186 37.86 -33.63 -7.72
CA PHE A 186 38.61 -33.57 -8.96
C PHE A 186 39.84 -34.48 -8.96
N ILE A 187 40.05 -35.30 -7.93
CA ILE A 187 41.25 -36.13 -7.75
C ILE A 187 41.59 -36.98 -8.98
N GLU A 188 40.59 -37.45 -9.74
CA GLU A 188 40.82 -38.23 -10.96
C GLU A 188 41.59 -37.45 -12.06
N LEU A 189 41.62 -36.11 -11.99
CA LEU A 189 42.38 -35.29 -12.93
C LEU A 189 43.89 -35.36 -12.62
N PHE A 190 44.30 -35.41 -11.35
CA PHE A 190 45.70 -35.30 -10.90
C PHE A 190 46.11 -36.38 -9.87
N ASP A 191 45.46 -37.54 -9.89
CA ASP A 191 45.75 -38.67 -8.99
C ASP A 191 47.21 -39.15 -9.12
N ASP A 192 47.95 -39.07 -8.03
CA ASP A 192 49.36 -39.44 -7.91
C ASP A 192 49.57 -40.88 -7.38
N THR A 193 48.50 -41.64 -7.12
CA THR A 193 48.56 -42.98 -6.52
C THR A 193 49.41 -43.95 -7.35
N GLU A 194 49.37 -43.85 -8.69
CA GLU A 194 50.22 -44.67 -9.58
C GLU A 194 51.70 -44.24 -9.51
N LEU A 195 51.98 -42.95 -9.31
CA LEU A 195 53.34 -42.42 -9.14
C LEU A 195 53.94 -42.85 -7.78
N ALA A 196 53.16 -42.75 -6.70
CA ALA A 196 53.59 -43.11 -5.34
C ALA A 196 53.91 -44.60 -5.15
N LYS A 197 53.31 -45.48 -5.97
CA LYS A 197 53.54 -46.93 -5.89
C LYS A 197 54.92 -47.36 -6.37
N ASP A 198 55.43 -46.72 -7.42
CA ASP A 198 56.61 -47.20 -8.16
C ASP A 198 57.88 -46.40 -7.87
N VAL A 199 57.73 -45.19 -7.32
CA VAL A 199 58.81 -44.29 -6.94
C VAL A 199 58.49 -43.53 -5.65
N PRO A 200 59.48 -43.36 -4.73
CA PRO A 200 59.29 -42.62 -3.47
C PRO A 200 59.34 -41.10 -3.71
N TYR A 201 58.47 -40.58 -4.58
CA TYR A 201 58.53 -39.19 -5.03
C TYR A 201 58.23 -38.18 -3.89
N GLU A 202 57.39 -38.55 -2.91
CA GLU A 202 57.11 -37.73 -1.72
C GLU A 202 58.38 -37.42 -0.91
N VAL A 203 59.32 -38.37 -0.86
CA VAL A 203 60.61 -38.19 -0.17
C VAL A 203 61.48 -37.17 -0.92
N LEU A 204 61.45 -37.21 -2.26
CA LEU A 204 62.13 -36.22 -3.10
C LEU A 204 61.51 -34.82 -2.92
N ILE A 205 60.18 -34.72 -2.90
CA ILE A 205 59.48 -33.47 -2.60
C ILE A 205 59.82 -32.97 -1.19
N GLY A 206 59.87 -33.84 -0.18
CA GLY A 206 60.30 -33.48 1.17
C GLY A 206 61.68 -32.80 1.20
N SER A 207 62.64 -33.31 0.41
CA SER A 207 63.97 -32.69 0.26
C SER A 207 63.92 -31.35 -0.48
N ILE A 208 63.06 -31.19 -1.50
CA ILE A 208 62.82 -29.90 -2.17
C ILE A 208 62.24 -28.87 -1.18
N ILE A 209 61.28 -29.28 -0.33
CA ILE A 209 60.69 -28.43 0.70
C ILE A 209 61.77 -27.99 1.70
N ASP A 210 62.64 -28.91 2.14
CA ASP A 210 63.75 -28.58 3.05
C ASP A 210 64.78 -27.64 2.40
N PHE A 211 65.05 -27.78 1.10
CA PHE A 211 65.85 -26.81 0.36
C PHE A 211 65.22 -25.41 0.44
N PHE A 212 63.92 -25.26 0.16
CA PHE A 212 63.26 -23.94 0.19
C PHE A 212 63.20 -23.29 1.59
N LYS A 213 63.33 -24.06 2.67
CA LYS A 213 63.52 -23.51 4.04
C LYS A 213 64.89 -22.84 4.24
N THR A 214 65.88 -23.16 3.41
CA THR A 214 67.21 -22.52 3.43
C THR A 214 67.28 -21.25 2.57
N GLN A 215 66.26 -21.01 1.75
CA GLN A 215 66.21 -19.90 0.80
C GLN A 215 65.58 -18.64 1.42
N PRO A 216 65.77 -17.44 0.82
CA PRO A 216 65.15 -16.22 1.30
C PRO A 216 63.62 -16.31 1.36
N THR A 217 63.04 -15.71 2.39
CA THR A 217 61.58 -15.61 2.58
C THR A 217 60.93 -14.63 1.59
N PHE A 218 59.63 -14.80 1.35
CA PHE A 218 58.86 -14.07 0.35
C PHE A 218 57.40 -13.87 0.78
N GLY A 219 56.69 -12.99 0.08
CA GLY A 219 55.28 -12.67 0.34
C GLY A 219 55.03 -11.67 1.49
N PRO A 220 53.76 -11.31 1.73
CA PRO A 220 53.34 -10.24 2.65
C PRO A 220 53.73 -10.51 4.11
N PHE A 221 53.74 -11.79 4.51
CA PHE A 221 54.06 -12.23 5.88
C PHE A 221 55.48 -12.78 6.01
N ASN A 222 56.33 -12.60 4.99
CA ASN A 222 57.73 -13.02 4.99
C ASN A 222 57.91 -14.52 5.32
N GLN A 223 57.23 -15.39 4.57
CA GLN A 223 57.20 -16.85 4.74
C GLN A 223 58.18 -17.55 3.80
N PHE A 224 58.50 -18.83 4.05
CA PHE A 224 59.20 -19.66 3.05
C PHE A 224 58.28 -19.92 1.85
N LEU A 225 58.83 -20.12 0.65
CA LEU A 225 58.05 -20.23 -0.58
C LEU A 225 56.94 -21.29 -0.49
N VAL A 226 57.27 -22.50 -0.04
CA VAL A 226 56.29 -23.59 0.06
C VAL A 226 55.22 -23.31 1.11
N ASP A 227 55.58 -22.67 2.24
CA ASP A 227 54.61 -22.28 3.27
C ASP A 227 53.66 -21.19 2.75
N LEU A 228 54.16 -20.27 1.95
CA LEU A 228 53.36 -19.27 1.25
C LEU A 228 52.38 -19.97 0.30
N LEU A 229 52.84 -20.87 -0.57
CA LEU A 229 51.99 -21.60 -1.53
C LEU A 229 50.89 -22.43 -0.82
N ARG A 230 51.15 -22.94 0.38
CA ARG A 230 50.18 -23.69 1.21
C ARG A 230 49.24 -22.80 2.03
N ALA A 231 49.54 -21.52 2.19
CA ALA A 231 48.79 -20.63 3.07
C ALA A 231 47.28 -20.56 2.78
N PRO A 232 46.81 -20.51 1.51
CA PRO A 232 45.38 -20.53 1.20
C PRO A 232 44.71 -21.82 1.68
N VAL A 233 45.35 -22.97 1.43
CA VAL A 233 44.85 -24.30 1.83
C VAL A 233 44.79 -24.42 3.36
N VAL A 234 45.79 -23.89 4.08
CA VAL A 234 45.79 -23.89 5.56
C VAL A 234 44.68 -22.99 6.11
N ALA A 235 44.43 -21.84 5.50
CA ALA A 235 43.40 -20.90 5.93
C ALA A 235 41.97 -21.40 5.64
N SER A 236 41.77 -22.13 4.53
CA SER A 236 40.45 -22.63 4.11
C SER A 236 40.57 -24.02 3.44
N PRO A 237 40.73 -25.10 4.22
CA PRO A 237 41.08 -26.42 3.66
C PRO A 237 40.03 -27.01 2.72
N ASN A 238 38.74 -26.81 3.01
CA ASN A 238 37.62 -27.45 2.31
C ASN A 238 36.81 -26.47 1.43
N SER A 239 37.32 -25.26 1.15
CA SER A 239 36.55 -24.22 0.45
C SER A 239 37.36 -23.54 -0.65
N PHE A 240 36.94 -23.72 -1.91
CA PHE A 240 37.50 -22.98 -3.05
C PHE A 240 37.33 -21.46 -2.88
N THR A 241 36.13 -21.03 -2.46
CA THR A 241 35.81 -19.62 -2.19
C THR A 241 36.75 -19.04 -1.14
N GLY A 242 36.92 -19.73 -0.01
CA GLY A 242 37.80 -19.27 1.07
C GLY A 242 39.29 -19.23 0.67
N GLN A 243 39.75 -20.16 -0.17
CA GLN A 243 41.11 -20.13 -0.71
C GLN A 243 41.33 -18.94 -1.65
N ILE A 244 40.38 -18.66 -2.55
CA ILE A 244 40.46 -17.52 -3.48
C ILE A 244 40.34 -16.17 -2.75
N GLU A 245 39.46 -16.07 -1.75
CA GLU A 245 39.33 -14.87 -0.90
C GLU A 245 40.61 -14.61 -0.10
N TYR A 246 41.23 -15.65 0.47
CA TYR A 246 42.52 -15.52 1.14
C TYR A 246 43.58 -14.94 0.20
N ILE A 247 43.65 -15.46 -1.04
CA ILE A 247 44.58 -14.97 -2.06
C ILE A 247 44.29 -13.50 -2.41
N ARG A 248 43.02 -13.14 -2.63
CA ARG A 248 42.58 -11.76 -2.91
C ARG A 248 43.05 -10.80 -1.81
N ASP A 249 42.78 -11.16 -0.56
CA ASP A 249 42.96 -10.25 0.59
C ASP A 249 44.43 -10.13 1.01
N ASN A 250 45.23 -11.19 0.83
CA ASN A 250 46.61 -11.24 1.33
C ASN A 250 47.66 -11.05 0.23
N TRP A 251 47.41 -11.47 -1.02
CA TRP A 251 48.42 -11.50 -2.08
C TRP A 251 48.28 -10.37 -3.11
N GLY A 252 47.43 -9.37 -2.86
CA GLY A 252 47.19 -8.24 -3.78
C GLY A 252 48.44 -7.45 -4.20
N LEU A 253 49.53 -7.48 -3.41
CA LEU A 253 50.82 -6.86 -3.76
C LEU A 253 51.72 -7.73 -4.65
N ILE A 254 51.46 -9.04 -4.70
CA ILE A 254 52.20 -10.01 -5.52
C ILE A 254 51.50 -10.16 -6.88
N ILE A 255 50.17 -10.29 -6.85
CA ILE A 255 49.31 -10.66 -7.97
C ILE A 255 49.17 -9.51 -8.97
N SER A 256 49.18 -9.85 -10.26
CA SER A 256 48.98 -8.87 -11.33
C SER A 256 47.52 -8.37 -11.37
N PRO A 257 47.25 -7.16 -11.90
CA PRO A 257 45.90 -6.66 -12.07
C PRO A 257 45.00 -7.60 -12.91
N GLU A 258 45.57 -8.30 -13.90
CA GLU A 258 44.85 -9.26 -14.75
C GLU A 258 44.40 -10.50 -13.97
N LEU A 259 45.28 -11.08 -13.15
CA LEU A 259 44.93 -12.20 -12.27
C LEU A 259 43.91 -11.78 -11.20
N MET A 260 44.01 -10.57 -10.66
CA MET A 260 43.03 -10.03 -9.72
C MET A 260 41.63 -9.95 -10.36
N HIS A 261 41.52 -9.50 -11.60
CA HIS A 261 40.25 -9.50 -12.33
C HIS A 261 39.67 -10.92 -12.49
N ARG A 262 40.52 -11.92 -12.75
CA ARG A 262 40.11 -13.32 -12.88
C ARG A 262 39.71 -13.96 -11.56
N ILE A 263 40.35 -13.58 -10.45
CA ILE A 263 39.95 -13.94 -9.07
C ILE A 263 38.52 -13.47 -8.81
N LEU A 264 38.22 -12.21 -9.12
CA LEU A 264 36.89 -11.65 -8.95
C LEU A 264 35.84 -12.39 -9.80
N LEU A 265 36.17 -12.69 -11.07
CA LEU A 265 35.30 -13.48 -11.94
C LEU A 265 35.08 -14.92 -11.44
N ALA A 266 36.11 -15.55 -10.87
CA ALA A 266 36.00 -16.90 -10.31
C ALA A 266 35.06 -16.94 -9.10
N LEU A 267 35.13 -15.93 -8.22
CA LEU A 267 34.21 -15.77 -7.09
C LEU A 267 32.76 -15.58 -7.58
N ASP A 268 32.55 -14.77 -8.61
CA ASP A 268 31.22 -14.55 -9.20
C ASP A 268 30.63 -15.84 -9.78
N LEU A 269 31.44 -16.65 -10.48
CA LEU A 269 30.99 -17.90 -11.07
C LEU A 269 30.65 -18.96 -10.03
N VAL A 270 31.43 -19.06 -8.94
CA VAL A 270 31.11 -19.96 -7.82
C VAL A 270 29.82 -19.51 -7.12
N LYS A 271 29.68 -18.20 -6.88
CA LYS A 271 28.47 -17.61 -6.29
C LYS A 271 27.21 -17.87 -7.13
N GLU A 272 27.33 -17.84 -8.46
CA GLU A 272 26.26 -18.21 -9.39
C GLU A 272 25.78 -19.66 -9.19
N GLU A 273 26.71 -20.60 -8.95
CA GLU A 273 26.42 -22.03 -8.80
C GLU A 273 26.01 -22.45 -7.37
N GLU A 274 26.32 -21.62 -6.37
CA GLU A 274 25.93 -21.83 -4.97
C GLU A 274 24.54 -21.27 -4.65
N LYS A 275 23.99 -20.39 -5.49
CA LYS A 275 22.60 -19.92 -5.38
C LYS A 275 21.61 -21.06 -5.72
N PHE A 276 21.37 -21.96 -4.77
CA PHE A 276 20.24 -22.90 -4.82
C PHE A 276 18.93 -22.19 -4.44
N GLY A 277 17.88 -22.49 -5.20
CA GLY A 277 16.62 -21.75 -5.27
C GLY A 277 15.69 -21.80 -4.05
N PHE A 278 14.76 -20.85 -4.08
CA PHE A 278 13.79 -20.42 -3.06
C PHE A 278 14.34 -19.46 -2.00
N PHE A 279 14.30 -18.16 -2.33
CA PHE A 279 14.25 -17.12 -1.31
C PHE A 279 12.87 -16.46 -1.28
N GLU A 280 12.37 -16.34 -0.05
CA GLU A 280 11.19 -15.59 0.35
C GLU A 280 11.35 -14.09 0.01
N PRO A 281 10.22 -13.35 -0.15
CA PRO A 281 10.26 -11.91 -0.38
C PRO A 281 11.09 -11.21 0.70
N GLY A 282 12.11 -10.46 0.28
CA GLY A 282 13.07 -9.82 1.16
C GLY A 282 12.44 -8.90 2.20
N ILE A 283 13.08 -8.84 3.37
CA ILE A 283 12.73 -7.96 4.49
C ILE A 283 12.67 -6.50 3.98
N SER A 284 11.53 -5.82 4.22
CA SER A 284 11.39 -4.40 3.89
C SER A 284 12.30 -3.56 4.79
N LEU A 285 13.42 -3.08 4.24
CA LEU A 285 14.36 -2.22 4.96
C LEU A 285 13.87 -0.76 4.96
N VAL A 286 14.12 -0.04 6.06
CA VAL A 286 13.85 1.41 6.15
C VAL A 286 14.86 2.16 5.25
N PRO A 287 14.43 2.93 4.23
CA PRO A 287 15.34 3.72 3.42
C PRO A 287 16.03 4.80 4.26
N CYS A 288 17.37 4.84 4.20
CA CYS A 288 18.16 5.91 4.81
C CYS A 288 18.49 6.97 3.75
N PHE A 289 17.82 8.12 3.81
CA PHE A 289 18.04 9.24 2.88
C PHE A 289 19.19 10.17 3.31
N LYS A 290 19.86 9.91 4.45
CA LYS A 290 21.09 10.64 4.80
C LYS A 290 22.16 10.24 3.79
N GLY A 291 22.79 11.24 3.16
CA GLY A 291 23.69 11.17 1.99
C GLY A 291 24.96 10.31 2.11
N TYR A 292 24.97 9.33 3.01
CA TYR A 292 25.93 8.24 3.12
C TYR A 292 25.53 7.01 2.30
N ALA A 293 24.23 6.70 2.14
CA ALA A 293 23.80 5.42 1.55
C ALA A 293 24.12 5.25 0.05
N LEU A 294 24.33 6.34 -0.71
CA LEU A 294 24.56 6.28 -2.16
C LEU A 294 25.93 6.82 -2.62
N LYS A 295 26.64 7.58 -1.76
CA LYS A 295 28.04 7.97 -2.04
C LYS A 295 28.98 6.77 -2.14
N GLU A 296 28.68 5.68 -1.43
CA GLU A 296 29.44 4.42 -1.51
C GLU A 296 29.41 3.75 -2.89
N TYR A 297 28.40 4.05 -3.73
CA TYR A 297 28.20 3.37 -5.03
C TYR A 297 28.65 4.21 -6.25
N GLY A 298 29.29 5.36 -6.01
CA GLY A 298 29.96 6.15 -7.04
C GLY A 298 29.05 6.82 -8.09
N TYR A 299 27.81 7.16 -7.73
CA TYR A 299 26.93 8.03 -8.53
C TYR A 299 26.51 9.25 -7.69
N GLU A 300 26.64 10.46 -8.26
CA GLU A 300 26.24 11.69 -7.58
C GLU A 300 24.73 11.92 -7.70
N GLU A 301 24.05 12.15 -6.58
CA GLU A 301 22.64 12.54 -6.58
C GLU A 301 22.47 14.06 -6.55
N PHE A 302 21.93 14.61 -7.63
CA PHE A 302 21.57 16.02 -7.74
C PHE A 302 20.05 16.21 -7.77
N GLU A 303 19.60 17.41 -7.42
CA GLU A 303 18.17 17.78 -7.46
C GLU A 303 17.78 18.19 -8.88
N SER A 304 16.87 17.45 -9.51
CA SER A 304 16.38 17.66 -10.88
C SER A 304 14.90 17.23 -11.02
N PHE A 305 14.08 17.73 -10.10
CA PHE A 305 12.64 17.49 -10.09
C PHE A 305 11.95 18.01 -11.36
N SER A 306 11.04 17.20 -11.93
CA SER A 306 10.13 17.66 -12.98
C SER A 306 9.04 18.55 -12.40
N GLN A 307 8.58 19.53 -13.18
CA GLN A 307 7.50 20.42 -12.78
C GLN A 307 6.15 19.68 -12.85
N ASP A 308 5.37 19.76 -11.77
CA ASP A 308 4.02 19.23 -11.75
C ASP A 308 3.05 20.26 -12.34
N LEU A 309 2.16 19.82 -13.23
CA LEU A 309 0.98 20.61 -13.61
C LEU A 309 -0.07 20.55 -12.48
N ASP A 310 -0.95 21.55 -12.40
CA ASP A 310 -1.94 21.68 -11.30
C ASP A 310 -2.77 20.40 -11.08
N TRP A 311 -3.19 19.75 -12.18
CA TRP A 311 -4.00 18.54 -12.12
C TRP A 311 -3.25 17.32 -11.58
N MET A 312 -1.91 17.25 -11.76
CA MET A 312 -1.08 16.08 -11.42
C MET A 312 -1.06 15.80 -9.90
N SER A 313 -1.13 16.84 -9.09
CA SER A 313 -1.18 16.72 -7.62
C SER A 313 -2.55 16.24 -7.11
N LYS A 314 -3.61 16.46 -7.89
CA LYS A 314 -5.00 16.16 -7.53
C LYS A 314 -5.49 14.81 -8.06
N VAL A 315 -4.62 14.04 -8.70
CA VAL A 315 -4.98 12.73 -9.26
C VAL A 315 -5.33 11.75 -8.15
N VAL A 316 -6.47 11.09 -8.30
CA VAL A 316 -6.85 9.89 -7.54
C VAL A 316 -7.08 8.78 -8.55
N LEU A 317 -6.25 7.74 -8.47
CA LEU A 317 -6.15 6.70 -9.48
C LEU A 317 -6.87 5.42 -9.03
N ILE A 318 -7.60 4.79 -9.94
CA ILE A 318 -8.11 3.42 -9.75
C ILE A 318 -7.56 2.51 -10.84
N ALA A 319 -7.03 1.36 -10.44
CA ALA A 319 -6.54 0.33 -11.33
C ALA A 319 -7.65 -0.67 -11.68
N LYS A 320 -7.83 -1.00 -12.96
CA LYS A 320 -8.76 -2.03 -13.41
C LYS A 320 -8.06 -2.95 -14.43
N ASN A 321 -7.98 -4.24 -14.11
CA ASN A 321 -7.71 -5.28 -15.10
C ASN A 321 -8.85 -5.31 -16.14
N VAL A 322 -8.55 -4.97 -17.39
CA VAL A 322 -9.57 -4.67 -18.40
C VAL A 322 -10.48 -5.87 -18.64
N TYR A 323 -9.92 -7.05 -18.94
CA TYR A 323 -10.72 -8.22 -19.29
C TYR A 323 -11.63 -8.67 -18.15
N VAL A 324 -11.08 -8.74 -16.94
CA VAL A 324 -11.84 -9.08 -15.74
C VAL A 324 -12.92 -8.04 -15.46
N TRP A 325 -12.61 -6.75 -15.62
CA TRP A 325 -13.57 -5.68 -15.41
C TRP A 325 -14.71 -5.73 -16.42
N LEU A 326 -14.43 -5.98 -17.70
CA LEU A 326 -15.45 -6.12 -18.74
C LEU A 326 -16.41 -7.30 -18.47
N ASP A 327 -15.88 -8.44 -17.98
CA ASP A 327 -16.70 -9.58 -17.54
C ASP A 327 -17.59 -9.22 -16.33
N GLN A 328 -17.03 -8.55 -15.32
CA GLN A 328 -17.78 -8.08 -14.15
C GLN A 328 -18.86 -7.06 -14.53
N LEU A 329 -18.56 -6.12 -15.42
CA LEU A 329 -19.54 -5.17 -15.94
C LEU A 329 -20.63 -5.88 -16.73
N SER A 330 -20.28 -6.90 -17.52
CA SER A 330 -21.26 -7.68 -18.26
C SER A 330 -22.29 -8.34 -17.33
N LYS A 331 -21.80 -8.88 -16.20
CA LYS A 331 -22.64 -9.45 -15.14
C LYS A 331 -23.48 -8.37 -14.44
N LYS A 332 -22.87 -7.24 -14.07
CA LYS A 332 -23.52 -6.11 -13.37
C LYS A 332 -24.66 -5.50 -14.20
N TYR A 333 -24.42 -5.22 -15.48
CA TYR A 333 -25.38 -4.56 -16.38
C TYR A 333 -26.24 -5.54 -17.19
N LYS A 334 -26.08 -6.85 -16.98
CA LYS A 334 -26.84 -7.92 -17.64
C LYS A 334 -26.85 -7.83 -19.17
N ARG A 335 -25.72 -7.41 -19.75
CA ARG A 335 -25.51 -7.31 -21.21
C ARG A 335 -24.06 -7.64 -21.55
N PRO A 336 -23.74 -8.22 -22.72
CA PRO A 336 -22.36 -8.48 -23.10
C PRO A 336 -21.60 -7.16 -23.31
N ILE A 337 -20.49 -6.99 -22.58
CA ILE A 337 -19.55 -5.87 -22.68
C ILE A 337 -18.18 -6.49 -22.90
N ASN A 338 -17.71 -6.49 -24.15
CA ASN A 338 -16.47 -7.14 -24.57
C ASN A 338 -15.44 -6.14 -25.11
N ARG A 339 -15.83 -4.89 -25.38
CA ARG A 339 -14.98 -3.83 -25.94
C ARG A 339 -14.95 -2.59 -25.05
N LEU A 340 -13.91 -1.77 -25.19
CA LEU A 340 -13.71 -0.55 -24.39
C LEU A 340 -14.81 0.50 -24.61
N ASP A 341 -15.31 0.64 -25.84
CA ASP A 341 -16.39 1.55 -26.20
C ASP A 341 -17.74 1.15 -25.60
N GLN A 342 -17.90 -0.12 -25.20
CA GLN A 342 -19.14 -0.66 -24.62
C GLN A 342 -19.27 -0.43 -23.11
N ILE A 343 -18.21 0.06 -22.45
CA ILE A 343 -18.23 0.42 -21.02
C ILE A 343 -19.36 1.44 -20.81
N PRO A 344 -20.37 1.16 -19.96
CA PRO A 344 -21.53 2.02 -19.76
C PRO A 344 -21.16 3.42 -19.27
N ASN A 345 -21.94 4.42 -19.65
CA ASN A 345 -21.74 5.79 -19.17
C ASN A 345 -22.02 5.89 -17.67
N GLU A 346 -23.01 5.13 -17.19
CA GLU A 346 -23.41 5.02 -15.79
C GLU A 346 -22.26 4.55 -14.90
N GLU A 347 -21.37 3.68 -15.42
CA GLU A 347 -20.19 3.25 -14.68
C GLU A 347 -19.15 4.36 -14.58
N LEU A 348 -18.94 5.13 -15.65
CA LEU A 348 -18.03 6.27 -15.63
C LEU A 348 -18.57 7.39 -14.74
N ASP A 349 -19.89 7.61 -14.74
CA ASP A 349 -20.58 8.55 -13.84
C ASP A 349 -20.43 8.13 -12.37
N LEU A 350 -20.49 6.83 -12.08
CA LEU A 350 -20.23 6.28 -10.75
C LEU A 350 -18.79 6.55 -10.29
N LEU A 351 -17.79 6.22 -11.12
CA LEU A 351 -16.37 6.47 -10.80
C LEU A 351 -16.08 7.96 -10.57
N ALA A 352 -16.64 8.84 -11.40
CA ALA A 352 -16.53 10.28 -11.22
C ALA A 352 -17.23 10.74 -9.94
N GLY A 353 -18.42 10.20 -9.64
CA GLY A 353 -19.19 10.48 -8.41
C GLY A 353 -18.44 10.09 -7.13
N TRP A 354 -17.68 9.00 -7.17
CA TRP A 354 -16.78 8.56 -6.11
C TRP A 354 -15.52 9.43 -5.95
N GLY A 355 -15.22 10.28 -6.94
CA GLY A 355 -14.09 11.22 -6.90
C GLY A 355 -12.82 10.73 -7.59
N PHE A 356 -12.90 9.68 -8.42
CA PHE A 356 -11.75 9.26 -9.23
C PHE A 356 -11.52 10.22 -10.39
N THR A 357 -10.25 10.59 -10.58
CA THR A 357 -9.81 11.49 -11.66
C THR A 357 -8.82 10.82 -12.60
N GLY A 358 -8.37 9.60 -12.28
CA GLY A 358 -7.56 8.73 -13.12
C GLY A 358 -8.11 7.30 -13.16
N LEU A 359 -8.12 6.69 -14.35
CA LEU A 359 -8.50 5.29 -14.58
C LEU A 359 -7.36 4.57 -15.28
N TRP A 360 -6.66 3.69 -14.54
CA TRP A 360 -5.60 2.85 -15.09
C TRP A 360 -6.16 1.54 -15.61
N LEU A 361 -6.00 1.33 -16.91
CA LEU A 361 -6.43 0.13 -17.62
C LEU A 361 -5.21 -0.78 -17.81
N ILE A 362 -5.27 -1.97 -17.20
CA ILE A 362 -4.18 -2.95 -17.26
C ILE A 362 -4.45 -3.94 -18.39
N GLY A 363 -3.45 -4.12 -19.27
CA GLY A 363 -3.46 -5.13 -20.32
C GLY A 363 -4.26 -4.73 -21.56
N LEU A 364 -4.10 -3.47 -21.97
CA LEU A 364 -4.69 -2.86 -23.17
C LEU A 364 -4.04 -3.32 -24.48
N TRP A 365 -2.75 -3.59 -24.44
CA TRP A 365 -1.91 -3.81 -25.61
C TRP A 365 -2.08 -5.20 -26.22
N GLU A 366 -1.71 -5.32 -27.49
CA GLU A 366 -1.64 -6.60 -28.18
C GLU A 366 -0.59 -7.51 -27.52
N ARG A 367 -1.02 -8.73 -27.19
CA ARG A 367 -0.24 -9.67 -26.37
C ARG A 367 0.33 -10.78 -27.23
N SER A 368 1.51 -11.26 -26.85
CA SER A 368 2.17 -12.39 -27.49
C SER A 368 1.36 -13.68 -27.32
N PRO A 369 0.87 -14.33 -28.39
CA PRO A 369 0.20 -15.63 -28.30
C PRO A 369 1.10 -16.74 -27.74
N ALA A 370 2.43 -16.58 -27.77
CA ALA A 370 3.36 -17.53 -27.17
C ALA A 370 3.15 -17.66 -25.65
N SER A 371 2.90 -16.54 -24.96
CA SER A 371 2.61 -16.53 -23.52
C SER A 371 1.39 -17.40 -23.19
N GLN A 372 0.30 -17.27 -23.96
CA GLN A 372 -0.88 -18.11 -23.80
C GLN A 372 -0.55 -19.60 -23.99
N LYS A 373 0.17 -19.93 -25.07
CA LYS A 373 0.50 -21.33 -25.39
C LYS A 373 1.36 -21.98 -24.31
N ILE A 374 2.34 -21.26 -23.77
CA ILE A 374 3.17 -21.72 -22.65
C ILE A 374 2.28 -22.08 -21.44
N LYS A 375 1.43 -21.14 -21.01
CA LYS A 375 0.55 -21.33 -19.84
C LYS A 375 -0.41 -22.51 -20.03
N GLN A 376 -0.94 -22.70 -21.23
CA GLN A 376 -1.78 -23.85 -21.58
C GLN A 376 -1.04 -25.18 -21.49
N ILE A 377 0.19 -25.25 -22.02
CA ILE A 377 1.03 -26.46 -21.92
C ILE A 377 1.38 -26.76 -20.45
N CYS A 378 1.62 -25.72 -19.64
CA CYS A 378 1.92 -25.85 -18.22
C CYS A 378 0.70 -26.16 -17.32
N GLY A 379 -0.49 -26.35 -17.89
CA GLY A 379 -1.67 -26.89 -17.20
C GLY A 379 -2.82 -25.91 -16.95
N ASN A 380 -2.78 -24.68 -17.49
CA ASN A 380 -3.89 -23.73 -17.41
C ASN A 380 -4.57 -23.53 -18.78
N PRO A 381 -5.58 -24.34 -19.15
CA PRO A 381 -6.22 -24.28 -20.47
C PRO A 381 -7.01 -22.99 -20.70
N GLU A 382 -7.51 -22.32 -19.64
CA GLU A 382 -8.27 -21.07 -19.75
C GLU A 382 -7.40 -19.81 -19.74
N ALA A 383 -6.08 -19.94 -19.53
CA ALA A 383 -5.17 -18.80 -19.51
C ALA A 383 -5.18 -18.03 -20.85
N VAL A 384 -5.19 -16.70 -20.74
CA VAL A 384 -4.79 -15.82 -21.86
C VAL A 384 -3.33 -15.39 -21.70
N SER A 385 -2.79 -14.76 -22.74
CA SER A 385 -1.45 -14.19 -22.70
C SER A 385 -1.32 -13.18 -21.56
N SER A 386 -0.15 -13.19 -20.90
CA SER A 386 0.20 -12.19 -19.91
C SER A 386 0.06 -10.78 -20.49
N ALA A 387 -0.54 -9.86 -19.72
CA ALA A 387 -0.62 -8.44 -20.07
C ALA A 387 0.75 -7.80 -20.34
N TYR A 388 1.84 -8.32 -19.75
CA TYR A 388 3.19 -7.77 -19.91
C TYR A 388 4.05 -8.54 -20.94
N SER A 389 3.54 -9.62 -21.53
CA SER A 389 4.16 -10.25 -22.70
C SER A 389 3.64 -9.58 -23.97
N ILE A 390 4.18 -8.40 -24.27
CA ILE A 390 3.70 -7.51 -25.35
C ILE A 390 4.14 -8.02 -26.73
N TYR A 391 3.21 -8.08 -27.68
CA TYR A 391 3.53 -8.31 -29.10
C TYR A 391 3.91 -7.01 -29.81
N ASP A 392 3.08 -5.97 -29.64
CA ASP A 392 3.28 -4.60 -30.12
C ASP A 392 2.48 -3.61 -29.25
N TYR A 393 2.86 -2.33 -29.22
CA TYR A 393 2.16 -1.26 -28.48
C TYR A 393 0.96 -0.70 -29.27
N VAL A 394 0.09 -1.62 -29.70
CA VAL A 394 -1.18 -1.33 -30.38
C VAL A 394 -2.32 -1.82 -29.50
N THR A 395 -3.42 -1.08 -29.42
CA THR A 395 -4.58 -1.51 -28.64
C THR A 395 -5.13 -2.83 -29.18
N ALA A 396 -5.32 -3.82 -28.31
CA ALA A 396 -5.73 -5.17 -28.72
C ALA A 396 -7.02 -5.16 -29.54
N GLY A 397 -7.01 -5.89 -30.67
CA GLY A 397 -8.12 -5.91 -31.61
C GLY A 397 -9.42 -6.46 -31.02
N ASP A 398 -9.35 -7.41 -30.07
CA ASP A 398 -10.51 -7.98 -29.39
C ASP A 398 -11.13 -7.01 -28.36
N LEU A 399 -10.37 -6.04 -27.86
CA LEU A 399 -10.87 -4.91 -27.06
C LEU A 399 -11.49 -3.78 -27.91
N GLY A 400 -11.39 -3.90 -29.24
CA GLY A 400 -11.98 -2.98 -30.21
C GLY A 400 -11.00 -2.04 -30.91
N GLY A 401 -9.70 -2.16 -30.62
CA GLY A 401 -8.64 -1.37 -31.25
C GLY A 401 -8.67 0.11 -30.88
N GLU A 402 -7.94 0.92 -31.65
CA GLU A 402 -7.75 2.36 -31.39
C GLU A 402 -9.07 3.15 -31.37
N GLU A 403 -10.04 2.82 -32.24
CA GLU A 403 -11.34 3.49 -32.29
C GLU A 403 -12.12 3.34 -30.97
N ALA A 404 -12.09 2.14 -30.37
CA ALA A 404 -12.76 1.89 -29.11
C ALA A 404 -12.08 2.63 -27.94
N LEU A 405 -10.75 2.73 -27.98
CA LEU A 405 -9.97 3.49 -27.00
C LEU A 405 -10.27 4.99 -27.09
N GLU A 406 -10.29 5.58 -28.29
CA GLU A 406 -10.62 7.00 -28.49
C GLU A 406 -12.04 7.32 -27.99
N GLY A 407 -13.01 6.45 -28.29
CA GLY A 407 -14.38 6.58 -27.80
C GLY A 407 -14.49 6.54 -26.27
N LEU A 408 -13.75 5.64 -25.61
CA LEU A 408 -13.69 5.60 -24.14
C LEU A 408 -12.98 6.84 -23.57
N LYS A 409 -11.84 7.23 -24.15
CA LYS A 409 -11.05 8.40 -23.73
C LYS A 409 -11.88 9.67 -23.74
N PHE A 410 -12.65 9.90 -24.82
CA PHE A 410 -13.53 11.06 -24.94
C PHE A 410 -14.61 11.07 -23.84
N ARG A 411 -15.30 9.96 -23.62
CA ARG A 411 -16.39 9.85 -22.63
C ARG A 411 -15.90 9.95 -21.19
N ALA A 412 -14.71 9.41 -20.90
CA ALA A 412 -14.06 9.52 -19.59
C ALA A 412 -13.62 10.98 -19.33
N TRP A 413 -13.03 11.63 -20.35
CA TRP A 413 -12.58 13.02 -20.25
C TRP A 413 -13.74 14.00 -19.96
N GLN A 414 -14.91 13.80 -20.58
CA GLN A 414 -16.11 14.60 -20.28
C GLN A 414 -16.52 14.57 -18.80
N ARG A 415 -16.10 13.54 -18.06
CA ARG A 415 -16.36 13.35 -16.63
C ARG A 415 -15.17 13.72 -15.74
N GLY A 416 -14.10 14.27 -16.32
CA GLY A 416 -12.88 14.63 -15.61
C GLY A 416 -11.94 13.45 -15.32
N ILE A 417 -12.16 12.28 -15.91
CA ILE A 417 -11.33 11.09 -15.73
C ILE A 417 -10.27 11.02 -16.84
N ARG A 418 -9.00 10.99 -16.43
CA ARG A 418 -7.85 10.74 -17.32
C ARG A 418 -7.58 9.24 -17.42
N LEU A 419 -7.42 8.74 -18.63
CA LEU A 419 -6.98 7.36 -18.81
C LEU A 419 -5.49 7.24 -18.51
N ALA A 420 -5.13 6.14 -17.87
CA ALA A 420 -3.77 5.72 -17.63
C ALA A 420 -3.52 4.35 -18.24
N SER A 421 -2.29 4.12 -18.70
CA SER A 421 -1.87 2.83 -19.26
C SER A 421 -0.61 2.33 -18.57
N ASP A 422 -0.45 1.00 -18.55
CA ASP A 422 0.84 0.38 -18.31
C ASP A 422 1.76 0.57 -19.53
N MET A 423 3.07 0.63 -19.26
CA MET A 423 4.15 0.62 -20.25
C MET A 423 5.28 -0.25 -19.71
N VAL A 424 5.76 -1.20 -20.51
CA VAL A 424 6.76 -2.21 -20.13
C VAL A 424 8.03 -2.03 -20.96
N PRO A 425 8.92 -1.08 -20.62
CA PRO A 425 10.06 -0.74 -21.47
C PRO A 425 11.21 -1.74 -21.40
N ASN A 426 11.18 -2.70 -20.47
CA ASN A 426 12.33 -3.56 -20.19
C ASN A 426 12.47 -4.72 -21.20
N HIS A 427 11.35 -5.29 -21.66
CA HIS A 427 11.32 -6.50 -22.46
C HIS A 427 10.11 -6.51 -23.41
N MET A 428 10.15 -7.40 -24.40
CA MET A 428 9.01 -7.72 -25.27
C MET A 428 8.60 -9.18 -25.09
N GLY A 429 7.45 -9.62 -25.61
CA GLY A 429 7.11 -11.05 -25.65
C GLY A 429 8.10 -11.84 -26.52
N ILE A 430 8.35 -13.12 -26.17
CA ILE A 430 9.28 -13.99 -26.96
C ILE A 430 8.84 -14.17 -28.42
N TYR A 431 7.54 -14.02 -28.68
CA TYR A 431 6.98 -13.82 -30.00
C TYR A 431 6.39 -12.41 -30.05
N SER A 432 7.16 -11.49 -30.60
CA SER A 432 6.80 -10.08 -30.76
C SER A 432 7.33 -9.58 -32.09
N LYS A 433 6.80 -8.47 -32.56
CA LYS A 433 7.25 -7.83 -33.80
C LYS A 433 8.76 -7.56 -33.78
N TRP A 434 9.28 -7.10 -32.64
CA TRP A 434 10.70 -6.78 -32.50
C TRP A 434 11.60 -8.02 -32.50
N VAL A 435 11.19 -9.16 -31.91
CA VAL A 435 11.99 -10.40 -31.97
C VAL A 435 12.08 -10.95 -33.40
N ILE A 436 11.04 -10.74 -34.21
CA ILE A 436 10.99 -11.16 -35.60
C ILE A 436 11.83 -10.24 -36.48
N GLU A 437 11.58 -8.93 -36.41
CA GLU A 437 12.13 -7.91 -37.32
C GLU A 437 13.52 -7.41 -36.89
N HIS A 438 13.80 -7.34 -35.58
CA HIS A 438 15.00 -6.78 -34.98
C HIS A 438 15.63 -7.68 -33.91
N PRO A 439 16.04 -8.93 -34.26
CA PRO A 439 16.63 -9.84 -33.29
C PRO A 439 17.96 -9.34 -32.69
N ASP A 440 18.62 -8.34 -33.30
CA ASP A 440 19.84 -7.72 -32.76
C ASP A 440 19.59 -6.76 -31.57
N TRP A 441 18.33 -6.39 -31.30
CA TRP A 441 17.96 -5.49 -30.21
C TRP A 441 17.92 -6.15 -28.83
N PHE A 442 18.07 -7.47 -28.74
CA PHE A 442 17.93 -8.23 -27.50
C PHE A 442 19.29 -8.64 -26.91
N VAL A 443 19.32 -8.86 -25.59
CA VAL A 443 20.48 -9.45 -24.92
C VAL A 443 20.58 -10.92 -25.34
N GLN A 444 21.69 -11.32 -25.95
CA GLN A 444 21.79 -12.62 -26.60
C GLN A 444 23.23 -13.12 -26.75
N LEU A 445 23.35 -14.40 -27.11
CA LEU A 445 24.57 -15.09 -27.49
C LEU A 445 24.37 -15.83 -28.82
N ASN A 446 25.47 -16.04 -29.54
CA ASN A 446 25.53 -16.89 -30.73
C ASN A 446 25.75 -18.38 -30.40
N TYR A 447 25.85 -18.73 -29.12
CA TYR A 447 25.97 -20.09 -28.62
C TYR A 447 25.14 -20.27 -27.34
N SER A 448 24.83 -21.52 -26.97
CA SER A 448 24.13 -21.82 -25.72
C SER A 448 25.09 -21.63 -24.51
N PRO A 449 24.76 -20.77 -23.53
CA PRO A 449 25.59 -20.52 -22.35
C PRO A 449 25.74 -21.75 -21.45
N PHE A 450 24.81 -22.70 -21.55
CA PHE A 450 24.84 -23.98 -20.87
C PHE A 450 24.83 -25.11 -21.92
N PRO A 451 25.90 -25.91 -22.02
CA PRO A 451 25.98 -27.00 -22.99
C PRO A 451 24.91 -28.08 -22.81
N SER A 452 24.36 -28.23 -21.59
CA SER A 452 23.30 -29.18 -21.26
C SER A 452 21.90 -28.77 -21.74
N TYR A 453 21.72 -27.53 -22.21
CA TYR A 453 20.41 -27.03 -22.64
C TYR A 453 19.98 -27.68 -23.96
N ASN A 454 18.74 -28.18 -23.95
CA ASN A 454 18.09 -28.77 -25.11
C ASN A 454 16.84 -27.97 -25.47
N PHE A 455 16.55 -27.88 -26.77
CA PHE A 455 15.45 -27.07 -27.32
C PHE A 455 14.61 -27.94 -28.26
N THR A 456 14.09 -29.06 -27.75
CA THR A 456 13.28 -30.02 -28.51
C THR A 456 11.78 -29.82 -28.35
N GLY A 457 11.38 -28.91 -27.45
CA GLY A 457 9.99 -28.50 -27.24
C GLY A 457 9.28 -27.88 -28.46
N PRO A 458 8.00 -27.52 -28.31
CA PRO A 458 7.19 -27.00 -29.41
C PRO A 458 7.69 -25.63 -29.90
N ASN A 459 7.50 -25.35 -31.20
CA ASN A 459 7.68 -24.01 -31.74
C ASN A 459 6.60 -23.07 -31.20
N LEU A 460 7.02 -21.95 -30.64
CA LEU A 460 6.16 -20.91 -30.05
C LEU A 460 6.03 -19.66 -30.94
N SER A 461 6.50 -19.73 -32.20
CA SER A 461 6.30 -18.68 -33.19
C SER A 461 5.08 -18.96 -34.07
N TRP A 462 4.38 -17.90 -34.47
CA TRP A 462 3.31 -17.92 -35.48
C TRP A 462 3.77 -17.39 -36.84
N ASP A 463 5.05 -17.04 -36.99
CA ASP A 463 5.66 -16.64 -38.26
C ASP A 463 6.46 -17.82 -38.81
N ASP A 464 6.11 -18.30 -40.01
CA ASP A 464 6.76 -19.45 -40.66
C ASP A 464 8.26 -19.24 -40.92
N ARG A 465 8.74 -18.00 -40.91
CA ARG A 465 10.15 -17.65 -41.13
C ARG A 465 11.01 -17.87 -39.90
N VAL A 466 10.41 -17.82 -38.70
CA VAL A 466 11.15 -17.81 -37.44
C VAL A 466 10.63 -18.91 -36.51
N GLY A 467 11.51 -19.75 -35.99
CA GLY A 467 11.23 -20.68 -34.91
C GLY A 467 11.66 -20.13 -33.56
N VAL A 468 10.83 -20.30 -32.54
CA VAL A 468 11.11 -19.91 -31.14
C VAL A 468 10.91 -21.11 -30.22
N TYR A 469 11.94 -21.46 -29.45
CA TYR A 469 11.95 -22.66 -28.61
C TYR A 469 12.49 -22.35 -27.21
N ILE A 470 11.74 -22.73 -26.17
CA ILE A 470 12.20 -22.66 -24.77
C ILE A 470 12.97 -23.94 -24.42
N GLU A 471 13.94 -23.81 -23.51
CA GLU A 471 14.74 -24.92 -23.00
C GLU A 471 13.84 -26.00 -22.32
N ASP A 472 14.19 -27.27 -22.54
CA ASP A 472 13.31 -28.41 -22.21
C ASP A 472 13.12 -28.65 -20.70
N GLY A 473 14.12 -28.29 -19.88
CA GLY A 473 14.09 -28.28 -18.42
C GLY A 473 12.96 -27.41 -17.84
N TYR A 474 12.55 -26.34 -18.53
CA TYR A 474 11.40 -25.52 -18.15
C TYR A 474 10.11 -26.34 -18.05
N TRP A 475 9.81 -27.14 -19.08
CA TRP A 475 8.57 -27.95 -19.13
C TRP A 475 8.53 -29.02 -18.04
N THR A 476 9.70 -29.51 -17.64
CA THR A 476 9.85 -30.53 -16.58
C THR A 476 10.10 -29.95 -15.19
N ARG A 477 10.15 -28.62 -15.06
CA ARG A 477 10.50 -27.88 -13.84
C ARG A 477 11.85 -28.29 -13.23
N ARG A 478 12.79 -28.70 -14.08
CA ARG A 478 14.17 -29.06 -13.69
C ARG A 478 15.12 -27.87 -13.78
N ASP A 479 14.80 -26.90 -14.65
CA ASP A 479 15.56 -25.68 -14.87
C ASP A 479 14.59 -24.51 -15.06
N ALA A 480 15.04 -23.30 -14.75
CA ALA A 480 14.27 -22.08 -14.92
C ALA A 480 14.39 -21.49 -16.35
N ALA A 481 15.24 -22.08 -17.20
CA ALA A 481 15.49 -21.70 -18.59
C ALA A 481 15.83 -20.22 -18.74
N VAL A 482 17.10 -19.85 -18.56
CA VAL A 482 17.52 -18.43 -18.61
C VAL A 482 17.50 -17.82 -20.01
N ILE A 483 17.43 -18.65 -21.05
CA ILE A 483 17.43 -18.25 -22.46
C ILE A 483 16.44 -19.09 -23.27
N PHE A 484 16.02 -18.56 -24.42
CA PHE A 484 15.32 -19.28 -25.47
C PHE A 484 16.10 -19.24 -26.80
N LYS A 485 15.85 -20.22 -27.66
CA LYS A 485 16.46 -20.33 -28.99
C LYS A 485 15.54 -19.71 -30.05
N ARG A 486 16.07 -18.75 -30.81
CA ARG A 486 15.47 -18.24 -32.05
C ARG A 486 16.20 -18.84 -33.25
N VAL A 487 15.47 -19.35 -34.23
CA VAL A 487 16.00 -19.85 -35.50
C VAL A 487 15.32 -19.11 -36.64
N ASP A 488 16.11 -18.52 -37.52
CA ASP A 488 15.60 -18.00 -38.79
C ASP A 488 15.71 -19.09 -39.85
N HIS A 489 14.58 -19.58 -40.36
CA HIS A 489 14.54 -20.71 -41.28
C HIS A 489 15.02 -20.35 -42.69
N TRP A 490 15.10 -19.07 -43.04
CA TRP A 490 15.55 -18.61 -44.36
C TRP A 490 17.06 -18.39 -44.40
N THR A 491 17.61 -17.78 -43.36
CA THR A 491 19.06 -17.49 -43.27
C THR A 491 19.84 -18.60 -42.58
N GLY A 492 19.18 -19.44 -41.78
CA GLY A 492 19.82 -20.41 -40.89
C GLY A 492 20.41 -19.77 -39.63
N ASP A 493 20.18 -18.48 -39.38
CA ASP A 493 20.69 -17.77 -38.22
C ASP A 493 20.08 -18.31 -36.93
N VAL A 494 20.94 -18.71 -35.98
CA VAL A 494 20.54 -19.26 -34.68
C VAL A 494 21.05 -18.34 -33.58
N ARG A 495 20.13 -17.86 -32.75
CA ARG A 495 20.44 -16.98 -31.62
C ARG A 495 19.85 -17.52 -30.34
N TYR A 496 20.54 -17.27 -29.23
CA TYR A 496 20.12 -17.63 -27.89
C TYR A 496 19.86 -16.35 -27.11
N ILE A 497 18.59 -16.01 -26.92
CA ILE A 497 18.14 -14.73 -26.38
C ILE A 497 17.74 -14.91 -24.92
N TYR A 498 18.13 -13.97 -24.05
CA TYR A 498 17.77 -14.01 -22.64
C TYR A 498 16.32 -13.60 -22.40
N HIS A 499 15.67 -14.28 -21.46
CA HIS A 499 14.38 -13.87 -20.96
C HIS A 499 14.49 -12.62 -20.09
N GLY A 500 13.41 -11.82 -19.97
CA GLY A 500 13.38 -10.71 -19.02
C GLY A 500 13.58 -11.19 -17.58
N ASN A 501 14.34 -10.44 -16.79
CA ASN A 501 14.68 -10.82 -15.42
C ASN A 501 14.98 -9.56 -14.57
N ASP A 502 14.60 -9.59 -13.30
CA ASP A 502 14.80 -8.55 -12.29
C ASP A 502 15.97 -8.84 -11.32
N GLY A 503 16.72 -9.92 -11.53
CA GLY A 503 17.80 -10.42 -10.68
C GLY A 503 17.42 -11.62 -9.81
N THR A 504 16.22 -12.17 -9.99
CA THR A 504 15.79 -13.42 -9.35
C THR A 504 16.22 -14.65 -10.17
N CYS A 505 16.27 -15.81 -9.52
CA CYS A 505 16.61 -17.07 -10.19
C CYS A 505 15.50 -17.56 -11.16
N MET A 506 14.34 -16.90 -11.19
CA MET A 506 13.18 -17.25 -12.02
C MET A 506 12.95 -16.15 -13.06
N PRO A 507 13.45 -16.29 -14.30
CA PRO A 507 13.20 -15.31 -15.35
C PRO A 507 11.72 -15.33 -15.78
N TRP A 508 11.27 -14.26 -16.43
CA TRP A 508 9.95 -14.20 -17.07
C TRP A 508 10.00 -14.91 -18.43
N ASN A 509 9.81 -16.23 -18.43
CA ASN A 509 10.04 -17.12 -19.59
C ASN A 509 9.19 -16.85 -20.83
N ASP A 510 8.16 -16.00 -20.75
CA ASP A 510 7.36 -15.56 -21.90
C ASP A 510 7.80 -14.19 -22.47
N THR A 511 8.93 -13.67 -22.00
CA THR A 511 9.50 -12.38 -22.40
C THR A 511 10.93 -12.50 -22.93
N ALA A 512 11.40 -11.49 -23.66
CA ALA A 512 12.72 -11.36 -24.27
C ALA A 512 13.35 -10.01 -23.87
N GLN A 513 14.53 -10.05 -23.26
CA GLN A 513 15.19 -8.88 -22.68
C GLN A 513 15.80 -7.95 -23.74
N LEU A 514 15.47 -6.65 -23.69
CA LEU A 514 16.06 -5.64 -24.57
C LEU A 514 17.50 -5.27 -24.15
N ASN A 515 18.33 -4.99 -25.14
CA ASN A 515 19.74 -4.58 -24.98
C ASN A 515 19.89 -3.05 -25.00
N PHE A 516 19.85 -2.44 -23.82
CA PHE A 516 19.99 -1.00 -23.63
C PHE A 516 21.42 -0.49 -23.79
N LEU A 517 22.43 -1.33 -24.06
CA LEU A 517 23.75 -0.83 -24.46
C LEU A 517 23.70 -0.14 -25.83
N ARG A 518 22.75 -0.53 -26.69
CA ARG A 518 22.61 0.07 -28.02
C ARG A 518 21.77 1.34 -27.98
N ALA A 519 22.25 2.38 -28.65
CA ALA A 519 21.58 3.68 -28.70
C ALA A 519 20.28 3.65 -29.52
N ASP A 520 20.22 2.83 -30.57
CA ASP A 520 19.02 2.66 -31.42
C ASP A 520 17.87 2.01 -30.67
N VAL A 521 18.16 1.01 -29.82
CA VAL A 521 17.15 0.39 -28.92
C VAL A 521 16.60 1.42 -27.94
N ARG A 522 17.46 2.21 -27.29
CA ARG A 522 17.01 3.26 -26.36
C ARG A 522 16.10 4.27 -27.04
N GLU A 523 16.44 4.72 -28.25
CA GLU A 523 15.61 5.64 -29.02
C GLU A 523 14.27 4.99 -29.44
N ALA A 524 14.27 3.74 -29.90
CA ALA A 524 13.04 3.03 -30.27
C ALA A 524 12.06 2.88 -29.08
N VAL A 525 12.59 2.58 -27.89
CA VAL A 525 11.79 2.52 -26.67
C VAL A 525 11.27 3.92 -26.29
N ILE A 526 12.10 4.98 -26.36
CA ILE A 526 11.65 6.36 -26.13
C ILE A 526 10.52 6.74 -27.08
N GLN A 527 10.63 6.44 -28.37
CA GLN A 527 9.56 6.72 -29.34
C GLN A 527 8.27 5.96 -29.03
N SER A 528 8.38 4.72 -28.53
CA SER A 528 7.22 3.94 -28.09
C SER A 528 6.56 4.58 -26.85
N ILE A 529 7.36 5.05 -25.89
CA ILE A 529 6.86 5.80 -24.72
C ILE A 529 6.15 7.09 -25.15
N LEU A 530 6.73 7.85 -26.07
CA LEU A 530 6.13 9.08 -26.61
C LEU A 530 4.83 8.79 -27.38
N HIS A 531 4.76 7.66 -28.10
CA HIS A 531 3.53 7.21 -28.73
C HIS A 531 2.43 6.94 -27.69
N VAL A 532 2.75 6.19 -26.63
CA VAL A 532 1.81 5.92 -25.52
C VAL A 532 1.39 7.22 -24.83
N ALA A 533 2.31 8.15 -24.58
CA ALA A 533 2.05 9.44 -23.92
C ALA A 533 1.05 10.32 -24.68
N ARG A 534 1.06 10.29 -26.02
CA ARG A 534 0.08 11.01 -26.84
C ARG A 534 -1.35 10.49 -26.63
N ASN A 535 -1.47 9.20 -26.31
CA ASN A 535 -2.75 8.55 -26.07
C ASN A 535 -3.18 8.61 -24.59
N PHE A 536 -2.24 8.53 -23.65
CA PHE A 536 -2.50 8.45 -22.22
C PHE A 536 -1.76 9.55 -21.45
N PRO A 537 -2.49 10.50 -20.83
CA PRO A 537 -1.89 11.53 -19.98
C PRO A 537 -1.20 10.99 -18.73
N ILE A 538 -1.42 9.72 -18.38
CA ILE A 538 -0.82 9.07 -17.21
C ILE A 538 -0.20 7.75 -17.68
N ILE A 539 1.09 7.55 -17.40
CA ILE A 539 1.81 6.32 -17.76
C ILE A 539 2.41 5.71 -16.51
N ARG A 540 2.15 4.42 -16.31
CA ARG A 540 2.79 3.61 -15.27
C ARG A 540 3.86 2.72 -15.92
N PHE A 541 5.12 2.94 -15.55
CA PHE A 541 6.24 2.12 -15.99
C PHE A 541 6.40 0.90 -15.06
N ASP A 542 6.36 -0.28 -15.67
CA ASP A 542 6.62 -1.56 -14.99
C ASP A 542 8.12 -1.77 -14.72
N ALA A 543 8.44 -2.32 -13.54
CA ALA A 543 9.78 -2.70 -13.12
C ALA A 543 10.87 -1.66 -13.46
N ALA A 544 10.57 -0.37 -13.26
CA ALA A 544 11.38 0.74 -13.76
C ALA A 544 12.81 0.73 -13.21
N MET A 545 12.99 0.21 -11.99
CA MET A 545 14.31 0.06 -11.35
C MET A 545 15.28 -0.82 -12.15
N THR A 546 14.79 -1.77 -12.94
CA THR A 546 15.64 -2.68 -13.75
C THR A 546 16.39 -1.95 -14.86
N LEU A 547 15.86 -0.82 -15.33
CA LEU A 547 16.44 -0.01 -16.40
C LEU A 547 17.25 1.19 -15.91
N ALA A 548 17.28 1.45 -14.60
CA ALA A 548 18.22 2.42 -14.06
C ALA A 548 19.64 1.95 -14.40
N LYS A 549 20.48 2.84 -14.92
CA LYS A 549 21.81 2.53 -15.48
C LYS A 549 22.64 1.61 -14.57
N ARG A 550 22.66 1.89 -13.27
CA ARG A 550 23.32 1.07 -12.24
C ARG A 550 22.81 -0.38 -12.18
N HIS A 551 21.49 -0.57 -12.15
CA HIS A 551 20.91 -1.90 -12.03
C HIS A 551 20.98 -2.66 -13.34
N TYR A 552 20.83 -1.96 -14.47
CA TYR A 552 21.03 -2.57 -15.77
C TYR A 552 22.47 -3.11 -15.89
N GLN A 553 23.47 -2.36 -15.43
CA GLN A 553 24.85 -2.87 -15.32
C GLN A 553 24.93 -4.08 -14.39
N ARG A 554 24.48 -3.96 -13.13
CA ARG A 554 24.54 -5.04 -12.13
C ARG A 554 23.95 -6.36 -12.65
N LEU A 555 22.80 -6.29 -13.32
CA LEU A 555 22.05 -7.45 -13.77
C LEU A 555 22.66 -8.08 -15.04
N TRP A 556 22.88 -7.28 -16.08
CA TRP A 556 23.20 -7.80 -17.41
C TRP A 556 24.68 -7.76 -17.75
N PHE A 557 25.44 -6.82 -17.16
CA PHE A 557 26.85 -6.57 -17.44
C PHE A 557 27.62 -6.26 -16.13
N PRO A 558 27.58 -7.16 -15.13
CA PRO A 558 28.09 -6.89 -13.79
C PRO A 558 29.56 -6.50 -13.83
N ALA A 559 29.99 -5.63 -12.91
CA ALA A 559 31.42 -5.40 -12.71
C ALA A 559 32.07 -6.69 -12.16
N PRO A 560 33.34 -6.96 -12.48
CA PRO A 560 34.06 -8.10 -11.92
C PRO A 560 34.02 -8.08 -10.39
N GLY A 561 33.52 -9.16 -9.78
CA GLY A 561 33.36 -9.31 -8.32
C GLY A 561 31.98 -8.90 -7.79
N GLU A 562 31.12 -8.35 -8.66
CA GLU A 562 29.74 -7.99 -8.33
C GLU A 562 28.71 -8.88 -9.04
N GLY A 563 29.17 -9.94 -9.71
CA GLY A 563 28.33 -10.85 -10.50
C GLY A 563 27.50 -11.84 -9.68
N GLY A 564 26.78 -12.69 -10.42
CA GLY A 564 25.98 -13.80 -9.89
C GLY A 564 24.48 -13.52 -9.71
N ASP A 565 23.96 -12.40 -10.22
CA ASP A 565 22.51 -12.12 -10.22
C ASP A 565 21.78 -12.89 -11.32
N ILE A 566 22.21 -12.74 -12.58
CA ILE A 566 21.67 -13.49 -13.71
C ILE A 566 22.69 -14.54 -14.15
N SER A 567 22.26 -15.80 -14.19
CA SER A 567 23.15 -16.91 -14.56
C SER A 567 23.74 -16.70 -15.96
N SER A 568 25.01 -17.07 -16.13
CA SER A 568 25.89 -16.89 -17.30
C SER A 568 26.36 -15.48 -17.60
N ARG A 569 25.83 -14.44 -16.91
CA ARG A 569 26.20 -13.04 -17.19
C ARG A 569 27.50 -12.60 -16.53
N ALA A 570 27.95 -13.28 -15.46
CA ALA A 570 29.23 -12.97 -14.83
C ALA A 570 30.41 -13.02 -15.83
N GLY A 571 30.41 -14.00 -16.74
CA GLY A 571 31.43 -14.13 -17.80
C GLY A 571 31.41 -13.04 -18.87
N LEU A 572 30.39 -12.18 -18.87
CA LEU A 572 30.18 -11.08 -19.83
C LEU A 572 30.15 -9.72 -19.11
N GLY A 573 30.76 -9.67 -17.92
CA GLY A 573 30.87 -8.45 -17.12
C GLY A 573 31.65 -7.34 -17.80
N MET A 574 31.37 -6.10 -17.43
CA MET A 574 32.02 -4.90 -17.96
C MET A 574 32.53 -4.03 -16.82
N THR A 575 33.70 -3.41 -16.99
CA THR A 575 34.16 -2.39 -16.07
C THR A 575 33.21 -1.19 -16.10
N LYS A 576 33.12 -0.44 -15.01
CA LYS A 576 32.27 0.77 -14.94
C LYS A 576 32.65 1.79 -16.02
N GLU A 577 33.94 1.98 -16.27
CA GLU A 577 34.43 2.91 -17.29
C GLU A 577 34.02 2.49 -18.70
N ASP A 578 34.08 1.21 -19.03
CA ASP A 578 33.68 0.72 -20.35
C ASP A 578 32.17 0.72 -20.54
N PHE A 579 31.42 0.39 -19.48
CA PHE A 579 29.96 0.49 -19.47
C PHE A 579 29.50 1.94 -19.65
N ASP A 580 30.12 2.90 -18.95
CA ASP A 580 29.82 4.33 -19.07
C ASP A 580 30.11 4.89 -20.47
N LYS A 581 31.04 4.31 -21.24
CA LYS A 581 31.28 4.72 -22.64
C LYS A 581 30.13 4.32 -23.56
N VAL A 582 29.54 3.14 -23.37
CA VAL A 582 28.46 2.63 -24.25
C VAL A 582 27.06 3.03 -23.77
N PHE A 583 26.91 3.28 -22.47
CA PHE A 583 25.69 3.76 -21.82
C PHE A 583 25.99 5.09 -21.09
N PRO A 584 26.22 6.21 -21.81
CA PRO A 584 26.74 7.44 -21.21
C PRO A 584 25.73 8.18 -20.32
N LYS A 585 24.48 8.26 -20.76
CA LYS A 585 23.41 8.99 -20.05
C LYS A 585 22.47 8.02 -19.36
N GLU A 586 21.78 8.51 -18.34
CA GLU A 586 20.76 7.72 -17.66
C GLU A 586 19.46 7.70 -18.48
N PHE A 587 18.97 6.50 -18.81
CA PHE A 587 17.86 6.31 -19.75
C PHE A 587 16.60 7.04 -19.29
N TRP A 588 16.24 6.90 -18.00
CA TRP A 588 15.05 7.54 -17.46
C TRP A 588 15.13 9.07 -17.45
N ARG A 589 16.35 9.63 -17.31
CA ARG A 589 16.54 11.08 -17.42
C ARG A 589 16.24 11.54 -18.84
N GLU A 590 16.74 10.82 -19.84
CA GLU A 590 16.44 11.11 -21.24
C GLU A 590 14.95 11.00 -21.55
N VAL A 591 14.25 9.98 -21.02
CA VAL A 591 12.79 9.84 -21.16
C VAL A 591 12.06 11.05 -20.57
N VAL A 592 12.40 11.46 -19.34
CA VAL A 592 11.77 12.60 -18.66
C VAL A 592 12.00 13.91 -19.42
N ASP A 593 13.23 14.14 -19.90
CA ASP A 593 13.57 15.32 -20.69
C ASP A 593 12.77 15.38 -22.00
N ARG A 594 12.69 14.26 -22.72
CA ARG A 594 11.95 14.16 -23.99
C ARG A 594 10.45 14.31 -23.78
N VAL A 595 9.88 13.68 -22.75
CA VAL A 595 8.46 13.84 -22.40
C VAL A 595 8.14 15.29 -22.06
N THR A 596 8.99 15.95 -21.27
CA THR A 596 8.80 17.37 -20.92
C THR A 596 8.85 18.29 -22.15
N GLN A 597 9.67 17.97 -23.14
CA GLN A 597 9.81 18.76 -24.37
C GLN A 597 8.71 18.50 -25.40
N GLU A 598 8.32 17.23 -25.59
CA GLU A 598 7.43 16.81 -26.68
C GLU A 598 5.97 16.63 -26.28
N VAL A 599 5.72 16.19 -25.04
CA VAL A 599 4.40 15.84 -24.50
C VAL A 599 4.28 16.25 -23.01
N PRO A 600 4.40 17.55 -22.68
CA PRO A 600 4.51 18.04 -21.30
C PRO A 600 3.28 17.74 -20.43
N ASP A 601 2.12 17.49 -21.02
CA ASP A 601 0.88 17.15 -20.30
C ASP A 601 0.79 15.64 -19.97
N THR A 602 1.91 15.06 -19.51
CA THR A 602 2.01 13.62 -19.19
C THR A 602 2.60 13.39 -17.79
N LEU A 603 1.85 12.68 -16.95
CA LEU A 603 2.26 12.23 -15.63
C LEU A 603 2.94 10.86 -15.73
N LEU A 604 4.16 10.77 -15.21
CA LEU A 604 4.99 9.55 -15.23
C LEU A 604 5.05 8.91 -13.85
N LEU A 605 4.59 7.67 -13.72
CA LEU A 605 4.62 6.87 -12.50
C LEU A 605 5.64 5.75 -12.69
N ALA A 606 6.66 5.70 -11.82
CA ALA A 606 7.62 4.61 -11.79
C ALA A 606 7.22 3.59 -10.72
N GLU A 607 7.02 2.34 -11.13
CA GLU A 607 7.16 1.23 -10.20
C GLU A 607 8.67 0.98 -9.99
N ALA A 608 9.20 1.50 -8.90
CA ALA A 608 10.58 1.27 -8.50
C ALA A 608 10.62 0.83 -7.04
N PHE A 609 11.43 -0.19 -6.77
CA PHE A 609 11.71 -0.69 -5.43
C PHE A 609 13.22 -0.57 -5.15
N TRP A 610 13.70 -1.17 -4.06
CA TRP A 610 15.12 -1.21 -3.67
C TRP A 610 15.69 0.10 -3.12
N LEU A 611 14.87 0.87 -2.37
CA LEU A 611 15.30 2.11 -1.70
C LEU A 611 15.72 3.22 -2.69
N MET A 612 15.22 3.15 -3.94
CA MET A 612 15.52 4.08 -5.02
C MET A 612 14.46 5.16 -5.21
N GLU A 613 13.44 5.22 -4.35
CA GLU A 613 12.30 6.10 -4.54
C GLU A 613 12.74 7.56 -4.63
N GLY A 614 13.65 7.96 -3.73
CA GLY A 614 14.29 9.27 -3.75
C GLY A 614 15.07 9.52 -5.04
N TYR A 615 15.84 8.54 -5.52
CA TYR A 615 16.63 8.66 -6.75
C TYR A 615 15.76 8.89 -7.99
N PHE A 616 14.67 8.11 -8.14
CA PHE A 616 13.75 8.22 -9.27
C PHE A 616 13.07 9.58 -9.34
N VAL A 617 12.65 10.13 -8.20
CA VAL A 617 11.90 11.39 -8.20
C VAL A 617 12.82 12.61 -8.19
N ARG A 618 13.89 12.57 -7.39
CA ARG A 618 14.81 13.70 -7.18
C ARG A 618 15.82 13.83 -8.31
N THR A 619 16.47 12.73 -8.70
CA THR A 619 17.57 12.75 -9.69
C THR A 619 17.06 12.50 -11.10
N LEU A 620 16.24 11.46 -11.29
CA LEU A 620 15.72 11.11 -12.62
C LEU A 620 14.59 12.04 -13.08
N GLY A 621 13.84 12.61 -12.12
CA GLY A 621 12.75 13.53 -12.40
C GLY A 621 11.42 12.85 -12.69
N MET A 622 11.21 11.60 -12.26
CA MET A 622 9.88 11.00 -12.34
C MET A 622 8.86 11.80 -11.52
N HIS A 623 7.64 11.92 -12.05
CA HIS A 623 6.58 12.65 -11.37
C HIS A 623 6.16 11.93 -10.11
N ARG A 624 5.98 10.61 -10.20
CA ARG A 624 5.56 9.76 -9.07
C ARG A 624 6.35 8.46 -9.01
N VAL A 625 6.49 7.91 -7.81
CA VAL A 625 7.12 6.60 -7.55
C VAL A 625 6.33 5.82 -6.51
N TYR A 626 6.30 4.50 -6.63
CA TYR A 626 5.58 3.63 -5.70
C TYR A 626 6.16 3.71 -4.28
N ASN A 627 5.30 3.74 -3.28
CA ASN A 627 5.67 3.68 -1.87
C ASN A 627 5.24 2.33 -1.26
N SER A 628 6.03 1.29 -1.49
CA SER A 628 5.75 -0.05 -0.93
C SER A 628 5.82 -0.09 0.59
N ALA A 629 6.61 0.81 1.21
CA ALA A 629 6.69 0.95 2.66
C ALA A 629 5.32 1.30 3.27
N PHE A 630 4.50 2.13 2.60
CA PHE A 630 3.13 2.45 3.03
C PHE A 630 2.32 1.16 3.24
N MET A 631 2.25 0.31 2.22
CA MET A 631 1.44 -0.91 2.27
C MET A 631 2.02 -1.92 3.27
N ASN A 632 3.29 -2.27 3.13
CA ASN A 632 3.90 -3.36 3.89
C ASN A 632 3.99 -3.05 5.39
N MET A 633 4.46 -1.85 5.76
CA MET A 633 4.64 -1.50 7.16
C MET A 633 3.30 -1.28 7.87
N LEU A 634 2.30 -0.65 7.23
CA LEU A 634 0.98 -0.47 7.84
C LEU A 634 0.21 -1.80 7.96
N LYS A 635 0.38 -2.72 7.01
CA LYS A 635 -0.17 -4.08 7.09
C LYS A 635 0.36 -4.81 8.33
N MET A 636 1.68 -4.84 8.48
CA MET A 636 2.38 -5.53 9.57
C MET A 636 2.37 -4.75 10.91
N GLU A 637 1.77 -3.57 10.96
CA GLU A 637 1.79 -2.65 12.12
C GLU A 637 3.21 -2.26 12.58
N GLU A 638 4.14 -2.18 11.63
CA GLU A 638 5.48 -1.64 11.84
C GLU A 638 5.44 -0.10 11.84
N ASN A 639 4.59 0.47 12.69
CA ASN A 639 4.27 1.90 12.68
C ASN A 639 5.50 2.78 12.94
N ALA A 640 6.38 2.35 13.85
CA ALA A 640 7.64 3.03 14.13
C ALA A 640 8.58 3.09 12.91
N ASN A 641 8.65 2.00 12.13
CA ASN A 641 9.42 1.97 10.89
C ASN A 641 8.83 2.96 9.89
N TYR A 642 7.51 2.94 9.67
CA TYR A 642 6.87 3.83 8.71
C TYR A 642 6.95 5.31 9.11
N ARG A 643 6.77 5.65 10.40
CA ARG A 643 7.00 7.01 10.90
C ARG A 643 8.44 7.46 10.68
N SER A 644 9.42 6.56 10.86
CA SER A 644 10.83 6.86 10.59
C SER A 644 11.08 7.14 9.11
N VAL A 645 10.43 6.41 8.19
CA VAL A 645 10.48 6.70 6.74
C VAL A 645 10.01 8.12 6.47
N ILE A 646 8.83 8.50 6.97
CA ILE A 646 8.27 9.84 6.73
C ILE A 646 9.16 10.93 7.35
N LYS A 647 9.63 10.73 8.60
CA LYS A 647 10.54 11.66 9.29
C LYS A 647 11.82 11.87 8.45
N ASN A 648 12.45 10.78 8.00
CA ASN A 648 13.67 10.85 7.18
C ASN A 648 13.43 11.59 5.85
N VAL A 649 12.27 11.38 5.21
CA VAL A 649 11.91 12.06 3.96
C VAL A 649 11.72 13.56 4.17
N ILE A 650 10.98 13.97 5.20
CA ILE A 650 10.70 15.39 5.49
C ILE A 650 11.96 16.13 5.98
N GLU A 651 12.82 15.46 6.75
CA GLU A 651 14.14 15.99 7.14
C GLU A 651 15.08 16.16 5.94
N PHE A 652 15.00 15.28 4.93
CA PHE A 652 15.84 15.34 3.75
C PHE A 652 15.30 16.30 2.69
N ASP A 653 14.09 16.06 2.19
CA ASP A 653 13.39 16.90 1.23
C ASP A 653 11.87 16.59 1.21
N PRO A 654 11.00 17.47 1.75
CA PRO A 654 9.55 17.27 1.75
C PRO A 654 8.95 17.10 0.34
N GLU A 655 9.61 17.61 -0.70
CA GLU A 655 9.15 17.48 -2.09
C GLU A 655 9.10 16.03 -2.58
N ILE A 656 9.83 15.11 -1.94
CA ILE A 656 9.76 13.68 -2.23
C ILE A 656 8.42 13.10 -1.76
N LEU A 657 7.88 13.57 -0.64
CA LEU A 657 6.65 13.02 -0.04
C LEU A 657 5.45 13.18 -0.99
N LYS A 658 5.30 14.32 -1.66
CA LYS A 658 4.21 14.53 -2.64
C LYS A 658 4.34 13.70 -3.92
N ARG A 659 5.47 13.01 -4.11
CA ARG A 659 5.74 12.18 -5.29
C ARG A 659 5.50 10.70 -5.03
N PHE A 660 5.19 10.30 -3.80
CA PHE A 660 4.82 8.92 -3.51
C PHE A 660 3.44 8.56 -4.06
N VAL A 661 3.33 7.36 -4.61
CA VAL A 661 2.07 6.68 -4.86
C VAL A 661 1.77 5.82 -3.63
N ASN A 662 0.77 6.22 -2.86
CA ASN A 662 0.31 5.47 -1.69
C ASN A 662 -0.82 4.53 -2.13
N PHE A 663 -0.71 3.25 -1.78
CA PHE A 663 -1.68 2.21 -2.15
C PHE A 663 -1.80 1.16 -1.05
N MET A 664 -2.96 0.49 -0.99
CA MET A 664 -3.20 -0.65 -0.08
C MET A 664 -3.00 -1.99 -0.78
N ASN A 665 -3.12 -2.02 -2.11
CA ASN A 665 -2.74 -3.14 -2.93
C ASN A 665 -2.41 -2.66 -4.36
N ASN A 666 -1.66 -3.47 -5.08
CA ASN A 666 -1.45 -3.34 -6.51
C ASN A 666 -1.85 -4.70 -7.17
N PRO A 667 -1.74 -4.84 -8.51
CA PRO A 667 -2.09 -6.09 -9.20
C PRO A 667 -1.26 -7.31 -8.77
N ASP A 668 -0.01 -7.10 -8.34
CA ASP A 668 0.92 -8.16 -7.99
C ASP A 668 0.82 -8.60 -6.53
N GLU A 669 0.10 -7.85 -5.69
CA GLU A 669 -0.08 -8.08 -4.26
C GLU A 669 -1.45 -8.69 -3.94
N GLN A 670 -1.62 -9.15 -2.71
CA GLN A 670 -2.94 -9.60 -2.22
C GLN A 670 -3.94 -8.44 -2.18
N THR A 671 -5.24 -8.73 -2.29
CA THR A 671 -6.28 -7.70 -2.25
C THR A 671 -6.29 -6.91 -0.94
N ALA A 672 -6.71 -5.65 -0.96
CA ALA A 672 -6.72 -4.81 0.23
C ALA A 672 -7.56 -5.42 1.37
N VAL A 673 -8.68 -6.09 1.04
CA VAL A 673 -9.51 -6.82 2.00
C VAL A 673 -8.77 -8.00 2.64
N ALA A 674 -8.03 -8.79 1.84
CA ALA A 674 -7.25 -9.90 2.37
C ALA A 674 -6.11 -9.42 3.30
N GLN A 675 -5.56 -8.24 3.04
CA GLN A 675 -4.43 -7.69 3.79
C GLN A 675 -4.83 -6.89 5.05
N PHE A 676 -5.90 -6.09 4.98
CA PHE A 676 -6.30 -5.15 6.04
C PHE A 676 -7.67 -5.47 6.67
N GLY A 677 -8.39 -6.47 6.15
CA GLY A 677 -9.77 -6.76 6.53
C GLY A 677 -10.78 -5.75 5.95
N LYS A 678 -11.97 -5.70 6.56
CA LYS A 678 -13.07 -4.78 6.18
C LYS A 678 -13.46 -3.79 7.28
N GLY A 679 -12.77 -3.84 8.41
CA GLY A 679 -13.08 -3.08 9.62
C GLY A 679 -12.34 -1.73 9.69
N ASP A 680 -12.17 -1.22 10.91
CA ASP A 680 -11.61 0.12 11.15
C ASP A 680 -10.16 0.29 10.70
N LYS A 681 -9.34 -0.78 10.75
CA LYS A 681 -7.97 -0.75 10.22
C LYS A 681 -7.93 -0.42 8.73
N TYR A 682 -8.82 -1.06 7.94
CA TYR A 682 -8.92 -0.80 6.50
C TYR A 682 -9.25 0.67 6.24
N PHE A 683 -10.27 1.22 6.90
CA PHE A 683 -10.69 2.60 6.70
C PHE A 683 -9.69 3.63 7.24
N GLY A 684 -9.03 3.33 8.36
CA GLY A 684 -7.96 4.19 8.88
C GLY A 684 -6.77 4.30 7.92
N VAL A 685 -6.35 3.18 7.31
CA VAL A 685 -5.28 3.16 6.30
C VAL A 685 -5.74 3.79 4.98
N ALA A 686 -6.97 3.52 4.52
CA ALA A 686 -7.53 4.15 3.33
C ALA A 686 -7.67 5.67 3.49
N MET A 687 -8.03 6.13 4.68
CA MET A 687 -8.06 7.55 5.05
C MET A 687 -6.66 8.14 4.95
N MET A 688 -5.64 7.53 5.57
CA MET A 688 -4.25 7.99 5.43
C MET A 688 -3.79 8.04 3.98
N MET A 689 -4.18 7.05 3.16
CA MET A 689 -3.83 6.99 1.75
C MET A 689 -4.33 8.23 0.99
N VAL A 690 -5.53 8.72 1.29
CA VAL A 690 -6.14 9.88 0.60
C VAL A 690 -5.77 11.23 1.21
N THR A 691 -5.41 11.29 2.51
CA THR A 691 -5.08 12.53 3.21
C THR A 691 -3.58 12.82 3.32
N MET A 692 -2.69 11.84 3.09
CA MET A 692 -1.26 12.08 2.96
C MET A 692 -0.92 12.78 1.63
N PRO A 693 0.15 13.58 1.55
CA PRO A 693 0.68 14.07 0.28
C PRO A 693 1.10 12.88 -0.61
N GLY A 694 0.96 13.05 -1.92
CA GLY A 694 1.20 11.96 -2.89
C GLY A 694 0.03 11.69 -3.83
N LEU A 695 0.07 10.56 -4.52
CA LEU A 695 -1.00 10.07 -5.37
C LEU A 695 -1.66 8.85 -4.70
N PRO A 696 -2.93 8.92 -4.27
CA PRO A 696 -3.66 7.75 -3.82
C PRO A 696 -4.02 6.85 -5.00
N MET A 697 -3.70 5.56 -4.90
CA MET A 697 -4.06 4.55 -5.89
C MET A 697 -4.88 3.42 -5.25
N PHE A 698 -6.07 3.18 -5.80
CA PHE A 698 -6.96 2.09 -5.41
C PHE A 698 -6.80 0.90 -6.36
N GLY A 699 -6.75 -0.30 -5.80
CA GLY A 699 -6.66 -1.54 -6.56
C GLY A 699 -7.99 -1.97 -7.19
N HIS A 700 -7.92 -2.91 -8.14
CA HIS A 700 -9.11 -3.51 -8.75
C HIS A 700 -9.92 -4.24 -7.67
N GLY A 701 -11.23 -3.95 -7.59
CA GLY A 701 -12.16 -4.61 -6.67
C GLY A 701 -12.08 -4.14 -5.21
N GLN A 702 -11.21 -3.17 -4.90
CA GLN A 702 -10.97 -2.70 -3.54
C GLN A 702 -12.23 -2.08 -2.89
N ILE A 703 -13.00 -1.29 -3.64
CA ILE A 703 -14.21 -0.62 -3.14
C ILE A 703 -15.36 -1.62 -2.99
N GLU A 704 -15.46 -2.52 -3.96
CA GLU A 704 -16.49 -3.56 -4.04
C GLU A 704 -16.27 -4.69 -3.01
N GLY A 705 -15.05 -4.77 -2.44
CA GLY A 705 -14.70 -5.73 -1.40
C GLY A 705 -14.30 -7.11 -1.92
N PHE A 706 -13.88 -7.19 -3.19
CA PHE A 706 -13.48 -8.44 -3.83
C PHE A 706 -12.16 -8.98 -3.25
N THR A 707 -12.11 -10.30 -3.08
CA THR A 707 -11.00 -11.02 -2.47
C THR A 707 -10.15 -11.77 -3.48
N GLU A 708 -10.69 -12.10 -4.66
CA GLU A 708 -9.95 -12.77 -5.73
C GLU A 708 -8.80 -11.89 -6.25
N LYS A 709 -7.59 -12.45 -6.25
CA LYS A 709 -6.40 -11.82 -6.84
C LYS A 709 -6.30 -12.21 -8.31
N TYR A 710 -6.22 -11.21 -9.19
CA TYR A 710 -6.11 -11.42 -10.63
C TYR A 710 -4.67 -11.30 -11.11
N GLY A 711 -4.11 -12.41 -11.59
CA GLY A 711 -2.85 -12.40 -12.33
C GLY A 711 -3.01 -11.80 -13.74
N MET A 712 -1.89 -11.62 -14.44
CA MET A 712 -1.88 -10.98 -15.77
C MET A 712 -2.50 -11.83 -16.89
N GLU A 713 -2.75 -13.11 -16.64
CA GLU A 713 -3.41 -14.09 -17.55
C GLU A 713 -4.93 -14.22 -17.40
N TYR A 714 -5.56 -13.46 -16.50
CA TYR A 714 -6.98 -13.64 -16.24
C TYR A 714 -7.82 -12.95 -17.32
N ARG A 715 -8.77 -13.69 -17.92
CA ARG A 715 -9.75 -13.16 -18.88
C ARG A 715 -11.09 -12.77 -18.24
N LYS A 716 -11.41 -13.38 -17.09
CA LYS A 716 -12.67 -13.21 -16.36
C LYS A 716 -12.41 -13.47 -14.88
N ALA A 717 -13.34 -13.06 -14.02
CA ALA A 717 -13.31 -13.50 -12.63
C ALA A 717 -13.72 -14.97 -12.54
N TYR A 718 -12.97 -15.81 -11.82
CA TYR A 718 -13.36 -17.21 -11.57
C TYR A 718 -14.31 -17.32 -10.39
N TRP A 719 -14.21 -16.40 -9.43
CA TRP A 719 -15.10 -16.38 -8.28
C TRP A 719 -16.33 -15.53 -8.59
N HIS A 720 -17.48 -16.03 -8.15
CA HIS A 720 -18.74 -15.28 -8.20
C HIS A 720 -18.88 -14.49 -6.90
N GLU A 721 -18.11 -13.40 -6.80
CA GLU A 721 -18.17 -12.48 -5.66
C GLU A 721 -19.31 -11.47 -5.83
N GLU A 722 -20.08 -11.24 -4.78
CA GLU A 722 -21.07 -10.16 -4.73
C GLU A 722 -20.45 -8.89 -4.13
N VAL A 723 -20.96 -7.74 -4.53
CA VAL A 723 -20.52 -6.43 -4.02
C VAL A 723 -20.90 -6.30 -2.55
N ASP A 724 -19.92 -5.95 -1.71
CA ASP A 724 -20.15 -5.62 -0.31
C ASP A 724 -20.68 -4.19 -0.18
N TRP A 725 -22.01 -4.04 -0.22
CA TRP A 725 -22.65 -2.72 -0.14
C TRP A 725 -22.45 -2.00 1.20
N ASP A 726 -22.10 -2.70 2.28
CA ASP A 726 -21.75 -2.05 3.55
C ASP A 726 -20.38 -1.38 3.43
N LEU A 727 -19.42 -2.08 2.82
CA LEU A 727 -18.11 -1.52 2.53
C LEU A 727 -18.20 -0.32 1.57
N VAL A 728 -19.00 -0.43 0.50
CA VAL A 728 -19.22 0.68 -0.45
C VAL A 728 -19.84 1.90 0.24
N ARG A 729 -20.94 1.72 0.99
CA ARG A 729 -21.60 2.82 1.72
C ARG A 729 -20.67 3.49 2.71
N ARG A 730 -19.78 2.73 3.34
CA ARG A 730 -18.78 3.28 4.26
C ARG A 730 -17.69 4.08 3.54
N HIS A 731 -17.26 3.68 2.34
CA HIS A 731 -16.39 4.52 1.49
C HIS A 731 -17.10 5.83 1.08
N GLU A 732 -18.38 5.76 0.72
CA GLU A 732 -19.19 6.93 0.37
C GLU A 732 -19.29 7.93 1.54
N ALA A 733 -19.39 7.42 2.77
CA ALA A 733 -19.47 8.24 3.97
C ALA A 733 -18.10 8.79 4.42
N GLU A 734 -17.06 7.95 4.46
CA GLU A 734 -15.79 8.28 5.14
C GLU A 734 -14.65 8.71 4.18
N ILE A 735 -14.58 8.17 2.96
CA ILE A 735 -13.40 8.30 2.09
C ILE A 735 -13.64 9.22 0.89
N PHE A 736 -14.74 9.03 0.14
CA PHE A 736 -15.02 9.81 -1.08
C PHE A 736 -15.15 11.32 -0.84
N PRO A 737 -15.71 11.81 0.29
CA PRO A 737 -15.70 13.23 0.61
C PRO A 737 -14.27 13.80 0.73
N LEU A 738 -13.33 13.04 1.28
CA LEU A 738 -11.93 13.44 1.42
C LEU A 738 -11.21 13.47 0.07
N MET A 739 -11.52 12.51 -0.82
CA MET A 739 -11.02 12.51 -2.20
C MET A 739 -11.42 13.79 -2.96
N LYS A 740 -12.65 14.29 -2.75
CA LYS A 740 -13.10 15.56 -3.36
C LYS A 740 -12.37 16.78 -2.81
N LYS A 741 -11.79 16.69 -1.62
CA LYS A 741 -10.92 17.69 -0.99
C LYS A 741 -9.42 17.44 -1.24
N ARG A 742 -9.05 16.65 -2.25
CA ARG A 742 -7.63 16.29 -2.52
C ARG A 742 -6.68 17.48 -2.56
N HIS A 743 -7.12 18.63 -3.09
CA HIS A 743 -6.33 19.86 -3.15
C HIS A 743 -5.80 20.33 -1.78
N LEU A 744 -6.51 20.06 -0.68
CA LEU A 744 -6.10 20.41 0.69
C LEU A 744 -4.97 19.51 1.21
N PHE A 745 -4.86 18.30 0.67
CA PHE A 745 -4.01 17.23 1.19
C PHE A 745 -2.81 16.92 0.27
N SER A 746 -2.84 17.33 -1.00
CA SER A 746 -1.85 16.92 -2.01
C SER A 746 -0.51 17.64 -1.93
N GLY A 747 -0.49 18.86 -1.40
CA GLY A 747 0.71 19.68 -1.28
C GLY A 747 1.54 19.36 -0.04
N VAL A 748 2.82 19.75 -0.06
CA VAL A 748 3.75 19.62 1.07
C VAL A 748 4.19 20.95 1.67
N GLU A 749 3.77 22.08 1.08
CA GLU A 749 4.18 23.42 1.50
C GLU A 749 3.86 23.71 2.98
N ASN A 750 2.63 23.36 3.40
CA ASN A 750 2.16 23.50 4.78
C ASN A 750 1.95 22.14 5.46
N PHE A 751 2.49 21.06 4.89
CA PHE A 751 2.35 19.74 5.48
C PHE A 751 3.29 19.61 6.69
N VAL A 752 2.74 19.18 7.82
CA VAL A 752 3.51 19.02 9.06
C VAL A 752 3.12 17.72 9.76
N LEU A 753 4.12 16.90 10.06
CA LEU A 753 3.98 15.69 10.87
C LEU A 753 4.30 16.01 12.34
N TYR A 754 3.52 15.47 13.27
CA TYR A 754 3.69 15.70 14.70
C TYR A 754 4.08 14.43 15.47
N ASP A 755 4.76 14.64 16.59
CA ASP A 755 4.94 13.61 17.61
C ASP A 755 3.75 13.63 18.58
N PHE A 756 3.19 12.44 18.84
CA PHE A 756 2.11 12.23 19.79
C PHE A 756 2.71 11.83 21.14
N TYR A 757 2.64 12.72 22.12
CA TYR A 757 3.23 12.49 23.44
C TYR A 757 2.22 11.84 24.37
N ALA A 758 2.53 10.62 24.80
CA ALA A 758 1.76 9.93 25.83
C ALA A 758 1.94 10.61 27.21
N PRO A 759 1.02 10.45 28.17
CA PRO A 759 1.11 11.05 29.50
C PRO A 759 2.41 10.71 30.25
N GLU A 760 3.03 9.57 29.91
CA GLU A 760 4.30 9.12 30.50
C GLU A 760 5.53 9.80 29.88
N GLY A 761 5.36 10.66 28.87
CA GLY A 761 6.41 11.52 28.32
C GLY A 761 7.21 10.96 27.13
N TRP A 762 6.87 9.76 26.63
CA TRP A 762 7.46 9.19 25.42
C TRP A 762 6.54 9.42 24.20
N VAL A 763 7.12 9.32 23.00
CA VAL A 763 6.37 9.48 21.73
C VAL A 763 5.73 8.16 21.35
N ASN A 764 4.40 8.13 21.24
CA ASN A 764 3.69 6.96 20.73
C ASN A 764 3.81 6.88 19.20
N GLU A 765 4.66 5.97 18.74
CA GLU A 765 4.89 5.73 17.31
C GLU A 765 3.72 4.98 16.63
N ASP A 766 2.72 4.48 17.37
CA ASP A 766 1.51 3.87 16.79
C ASP A 766 0.48 4.92 16.32
N VAL A 767 0.67 6.19 16.67
CA VAL A 767 -0.23 7.29 16.30
C VAL A 767 0.40 8.12 15.19
N PHE A 768 -0.31 8.28 14.07
CA PHE A 768 0.03 9.19 12.99
C PHE A 768 -0.79 10.47 13.15
N ALA A 769 -0.11 11.60 13.34
CA ALA A 769 -0.75 12.91 13.49
C ALA A 769 -0.08 13.91 12.55
N TYR A 770 -0.84 14.50 11.64
CA TYR A 770 -0.33 15.48 10.68
C TYR A 770 -1.39 16.49 10.28
N SER A 771 -0.94 17.66 9.85
CA SER A 771 -1.81 18.74 9.36
C SER A 771 -1.40 19.21 7.98
N ASN A 772 -2.34 19.82 7.28
CA ASN A 772 -2.09 20.53 6.04
C ASN A 772 -2.99 21.75 5.92
N ARG A 773 -2.58 22.73 5.11
CA ARG A 773 -3.31 23.99 4.93
C ARG A 773 -3.16 24.51 3.51
N VAL A 774 -4.28 24.96 2.94
CA VAL A 774 -4.33 25.66 1.66
C VAL A 774 -5.23 26.88 1.82
N GLY A 775 -4.66 28.08 1.74
CA GLY A 775 -5.35 29.32 2.07
C GLY A 775 -5.87 29.30 3.52
N ASP A 776 -7.18 29.47 3.67
CA ASP A 776 -7.88 29.44 4.96
C ASP A 776 -8.39 28.04 5.35
N GLU A 777 -8.40 27.07 4.42
CA GLU A 777 -8.80 25.69 4.72
C GLU A 777 -7.68 24.96 5.46
N LYS A 778 -8.01 24.42 6.63
CA LYS A 778 -7.10 23.75 7.56
C LYS A 778 -7.58 22.31 7.78
N ALA A 779 -6.64 21.36 7.80
CA ALA A 779 -6.91 19.98 8.13
C ALA A 779 -5.94 19.46 9.20
N LEU A 780 -6.46 18.71 10.16
CA LEU A 780 -5.68 17.94 11.13
C LEU A 780 -6.19 16.51 11.16
N VAL A 781 -5.31 15.57 10.82
CA VAL A 781 -5.60 14.15 10.72
C VAL A 781 -4.84 13.40 11.79
N ILE A 782 -5.54 12.52 12.51
CA ILE A 782 -4.97 11.70 13.57
C ILE A 782 -5.47 10.27 13.40
N TYR A 783 -4.59 9.28 13.42
CA TYR A 783 -4.93 7.88 13.32
C TYR A 783 -4.08 7.01 14.23
N HIS A 784 -4.72 6.12 14.98
CA HIS A 784 -4.07 5.13 15.82
C HIS A 784 -4.02 3.76 15.12
N ASN A 785 -2.90 3.38 14.51
CA ASN A 785 -2.79 2.11 13.77
C ASN A 785 -2.46 0.91 14.68
N LYS A 786 -3.21 0.72 15.76
CA LYS A 786 -3.00 -0.38 16.72
C LYS A 786 -4.32 -0.84 17.32
N TYR A 787 -4.43 -2.13 17.60
CA TYR A 787 -5.50 -2.66 18.44
C TYR A 787 -5.22 -2.42 19.93
N ALA A 788 -5.25 -1.16 20.34
CA ALA A 788 -5.03 -0.72 21.72
C ALA A 788 -5.76 0.61 21.96
N THR A 789 -5.80 1.06 23.21
CA THR A 789 -6.26 2.41 23.57
C THR A 789 -5.05 3.29 23.90
N THR A 790 -5.07 4.54 23.46
CA THR A 790 -4.02 5.52 23.80
C THR A 790 -4.62 6.90 24.01
N LYS A 791 -3.90 7.75 24.72
CA LYS A 791 -4.27 9.15 24.97
C LYS A 791 -3.00 9.97 25.03
N GLY A 792 -3.08 11.26 24.71
CA GLY A 792 -1.88 12.07 24.62
C GLY A 792 -2.10 13.43 23.99
N TRP A 793 -0.99 14.13 23.79
CA TRP A 793 -0.96 15.51 23.30
C TRP A 793 -0.19 15.62 21.99
N ILE A 794 -0.69 16.44 21.09
CA ILE A 794 -0.02 16.86 19.85
C ILE A 794 0.30 18.34 19.96
N ARG A 795 1.58 18.69 19.89
CA ARG A 795 2.03 20.10 20.05
C ARG A 795 3.13 20.52 19.10
N LEU A 796 4.24 19.78 19.06
CA LEU A 796 5.42 20.12 18.27
C LEU A 796 5.55 19.17 17.09
N SER A 797 5.96 19.71 15.95
CA SER A 797 6.26 18.92 14.78
C SER A 797 7.54 18.10 14.97
N THR A 798 7.66 17.05 14.17
CA THR A 798 8.95 16.44 13.89
C THR A 798 9.87 17.46 13.20
N THR A 799 11.16 17.19 13.18
CA THR A 799 12.11 18.03 12.43
C THR A 799 11.77 18.00 10.94
N MET A 800 11.80 19.16 10.28
CA MET A 800 11.59 19.27 8.84
C MET A 800 12.61 20.19 8.19
N SER A 801 12.96 19.92 6.94
CA SER A 801 13.81 20.82 6.15
C SER A 801 12.99 21.88 5.42
N ILE A 802 13.49 23.11 5.43
CA ILE A 802 13.00 24.21 4.62
C ILE A 802 14.12 24.71 3.70
N LYS A 803 13.75 25.15 2.49
CA LYS A 803 14.68 25.81 1.57
C LYS A 803 15.15 27.12 2.19
N GLY A 804 16.47 27.31 2.28
CA GLY A 804 17.11 28.51 2.80
C GLY A 804 17.21 29.63 1.75
N ASP A 805 17.80 30.76 2.16
CA ASP A 805 17.89 31.98 1.34
C ASP A 805 18.84 31.82 0.13
N LYS A 806 19.72 30.80 0.14
CA LYS A 806 20.61 30.48 -0.99
C LYS A 806 20.18 29.18 -1.68
N PRO A 807 20.32 29.07 -3.03
CA PRO A 807 20.05 27.84 -3.75
C PRO A 807 20.88 26.67 -3.18
N GLY A 808 20.21 25.60 -2.74
CA GLY A 808 20.83 24.41 -2.17
C GLY A 808 21.10 24.45 -0.65
N GLU A 809 20.86 25.58 0.02
CA GLU A 809 20.93 25.67 1.48
C GLU A 809 19.63 25.14 2.09
N LYS A 810 19.72 24.22 3.06
CA LYS A 810 18.57 23.65 3.78
C LYS A 810 18.71 23.92 5.27
N ARG A 811 17.66 24.43 5.90
CA ARG A 811 17.61 24.63 7.36
C ARG A 811 16.61 23.67 7.96
N LEU A 812 16.99 23.05 9.08
CA LEU A 812 16.08 22.21 9.87
C LEU A 812 15.32 23.09 10.88
N ILE A 813 14.00 22.94 10.92
CA ILE A 813 13.12 23.64 11.86
C ILE A 813 12.10 22.67 12.47
N GLN A 814 11.51 23.08 13.58
CA GLN A 814 10.28 22.51 14.13
C GLN A 814 9.24 23.63 14.22
N LYS A 815 7.98 23.29 13.96
CA LYS A 815 6.83 24.21 14.06
C LYS A 815 5.88 23.74 15.15
N SER A 816 5.21 24.69 15.79
CA SER A 816 4.13 24.36 16.73
C SER A 816 2.81 24.13 15.99
N LEU A 817 1.90 23.36 16.57
CA LEU A 817 0.53 23.18 16.06
C LEU A 817 -0.15 24.53 15.81
N ALA A 818 0.00 25.47 16.74
CA ALA A 818 -0.57 26.81 16.64
C ALA A 818 0.01 27.64 15.50
N GLU A 819 1.32 27.56 15.27
CA GLU A 819 1.97 28.26 14.15
C GLU A 819 1.46 27.74 12.80
N VAL A 820 1.29 26.42 12.66
CA VAL A 820 0.88 25.80 11.38
C VAL A 820 -0.59 26.04 11.08
N LEU A 821 -1.44 25.98 12.11
CA LEU A 821 -2.87 26.21 12.00
C LEU A 821 -3.26 27.70 12.14
N ASP A 822 -2.28 28.61 12.20
CA ASP A 822 -2.50 30.06 12.36
C ASP A 822 -3.45 30.38 13.53
N ILE A 823 -3.05 29.94 14.72
CA ILE A 823 -3.81 30.08 15.98
C ILE A 823 -3.20 31.21 16.82
N LYS A 824 -4.05 32.17 17.20
CA LYS A 824 -3.69 33.32 18.05
C LYS A 824 -3.48 32.92 19.51
N LEU A 825 -2.41 33.43 20.11
CA LEU A 825 -2.09 33.32 21.54
C LEU A 825 -2.88 34.37 22.35
N GLU A 826 -4.21 34.30 22.32
CA GLU A 826 -5.07 35.23 23.04
C GLU A 826 -6.23 34.47 23.73
N GLU A 827 -6.58 34.87 24.96
CA GLU A 827 -7.58 34.15 25.77
C GLU A 827 -9.00 34.29 25.25
N ARG A 828 -9.30 35.37 24.53
CA ARG A 828 -10.62 35.63 23.96
C ARG A 828 -10.87 34.87 22.65
N TYR A 829 -9.86 34.26 22.05
CA TYR A 829 -10.04 33.54 20.79
C TYR A 829 -10.26 32.04 21.03
N PHE A 830 -11.29 31.50 20.38
CA PHE A 830 -11.63 30.09 20.39
C PHE A 830 -11.71 29.56 18.96
N TYR A 831 -11.46 28.27 18.81
CA TYR A 831 -11.43 27.59 17.53
C TYR A 831 -12.45 26.46 17.55
N ILE A 832 -13.38 26.52 16.62
CA ILE A 832 -14.38 25.49 16.38
C ILE A 832 -13.92 24.67 15.19
N PHE A 833 -13.96 23.34 15.29
CA PHE A 833 -13.63 22.44 14.19
C PHE A 833 -14.46 21.18 14.29
N LYS A 834 -14.67 20.51 13.16
CA LYS A 834 -15.55 19.35 13.07
C LYS A 834 -14.76 18.10 12.74
N ASP A 835 -15.00 17.01 13.47
CA ASP A 835 -14.55 15.69 13.06
C ASP A 835 -15.48 15.13 11.99
N TYR A 836 -14.97 14.95 10.78
CA TYR A 836 -15.76 14.50 9.65
C TYR A 836 -16.27 13.06 9.79
N LYS A 837 -15.61 12.23 10.60
CA LYS A 837 -16.05 10.85 10.85
C LYS A 837 -17.27 10.81 11.78
N SER A 838 -17.16 11.43 12.96
CA SER A 838 -18.21 11.40 13.98
C SER A 838 -19.32 12.44 13.73
N GLY A 839 -19.03 13.48 12.95
CA GLY A 839 -19.92 14.63 12.75
C GLY A 839 -19.96 15.58 13.95
N LEU A 840 -19.14 15.34 14.98
CA LEU A 840 -19.08 16.17 16.18
C LEU A 840 -18.24 17.44 15.95
N GLU A 841 -18.74 18.55 16.47
CA GLU A 841 -18.03 19.82 16.56
C GLU A 841 -17.35 19.92 17.93
N TYR A 842 -16.11 20.42 17.90
CA TYR A 842 -15.26 20.63 19.06
C TYR A 842 -14.93 22.11 19.15
N ILE A 843 -14.85 22.61 20.37
CA ILE A 843 -14.37 23.97 20.66
C ILE A 843 -13.15 23.91 21.57
N ARG A 844 -12.13 24.71 21.27
CA ARG A 844 -10.90 24.83 22.05
C ARG A 844 -10.44 26.27 22.15
N GLN A 845 -9.82 26.62 23.28
CA GLN A 845 -9.27 27.95 23.49
C GLN A 845 -7.93 28.10 22.74
N GLY A 846 -7.71 29.24 22.09
CA GLY A 846 -6.49 29.54 21.34
C GLY A 846 -5.23 29.47 22.20
N LYS A 847 -5.27 30.08 23.39
CA LYS A 847 -4.16 30.02 24.36
C LYS A 847 -3.79 28.58 24.76
N GLU A 848 -4.78 27.73 25.01
CA GLU A 848 -4.56 26.33 25.37
C GLU A 848 -3.90 25.54 24.22
N LEU A 849 -4.40 25.70 22.99
CA LEU A 849 -3.83 25.05 21.80
C LEU A 849 -2.38 25.47 21.56
N THR A 850 -2.03 26.73 21.85
CA THR A 850 -0.66 27.24 21.68
C THR A 850 0.29 26.75 22.77
N GLU A 851 -0.13 26.76 24.04
CA GLU A 851 0.74 26.39 25.17
C GLU A 851 0.88 24.87 25.34
N LYS A 852 -0.25 24.15 25.30
CA LYS A 852 -0.33 22.70 25.59
C LYS A 852 -0.47 21.84 24.33
N GLY A 853 -1.06 22.36 23.27
CA GLY A 853 -1.41 21.59 22.07
C GLY A 853 -2.82 21.02 22.13
N LEU A 854 -3.10 20.00 21.31
CA LEU A 854 -4.39 19.31 21.28
C LEU A 854 -4.32 17.96 22.01
N TYR A 855 -5.18 17.76 22.99
CA TYR A 855 -5.38 16.48 23.67
C TYR A 855 -6.38 15.62 22.91
N VAL A 856 -6.04 14.34 22.71
CA VAL A 856 -6.89 13.36 22.02
C VAL A 856 -6.80 12.00 22.72
N GLU A 857 -7.94 11.30 22.80
CA GLU A 857 -8.05 9.92 23.23
C GLU A 857 -8.48 9.07 22.02
N LEU A 858 -7.81 7.94 21.81
CA LEU A 858 -7.96 7.09 20.63
C LEU A 858 -8.13 5.63 21.07
N GLU A 859 -9.25 5.04 20.70
CA GLU A 859 -9.51 3.62 20.75
C GLU A 859 -8.75 2.87 19.64
N ALA A 860 -8.95 1.54 19.57
CA ALA A 860 -8.33 0.69 18.57
C ALA A 860 -8.70 1.12 17.14
N TYR A 861 -7.70 1.36 16.29
CA TYR A 861 -7.88 1.79 14.89
C TYR A 861 -8.73 3.06 14.71
N GLN A 862 -8.88 3.86 15.77
CA GLN A 862 -9.62 5.11 15.72
C GLN A 862 -8.85 6.18 14.95
N HIS A 863 -9.57 6.97 14.17
CA HIS A 863 -9.06 8.16 13.53
C HIS A 863 -10.01 9.33 13.68
N HIS A 864 -9.44 10.53 13.70
CA HIS A 864 -10.13 11.81 13.64
C HIS A 864 -9.65 12.61 12.43
N ILE A 865 -10.59 13.26 11.76
CA ILE A 865 -10.31 14.15 10.63
C ILE A 865 -10.96 15.48 10.94
N PHE A 866 -10.20 16.35 11.61
CA PHE A 866 -10.67 17.68 11.98
C PHE A 866 -10.54 18.61 10.78
N LEU A 867 -11.67 19.11 10.31
CA LEU A 867 -11.82 20.07 9.21
C LEU A 867 -12.67 21.26 9.68
N ASP A 868 -12.91 22.20 8.77
CA ASP A 868 -13.81 23.35 8.96
C ASP A 868 -13.45 24.20 10.19
N PHE A 869 -12.16 24.48 10.37
CA PHE A 869 -11.67 25.34 11.44
C PHE A 869 -12.24 26.76 11.30
N ARG A 870 -12.92 27.24 12.35
CA ARG A 870 -13.48 28.58 12.47
C ARG A 870 -12.90 29.27 13.68
N GLU A 871 -12.30 30.42 13.45
CA GLU A 871 -11.90 31.33 14.53
C GLU A 871 -13.13 32.12 14.99
N VAL A 872 -13.37 32.12 16.30
CA VAL A 872 -14.41 32.92 16.95
C VAL A 872 -13.79 33.70 18.10
N CYS A 873 -14.23 34.94 18.29
CA CYS A 873 -13.79 35.78 19.40
C CYS A 873 -14.93 35.88 20.41
N ASP A 874 -14.58 35.72 21.68
CA ASP A 874 -15.49 35.79 22.80
C ASP A 874 -15.94 37.23 23.06
N ASP A 875 -17.22 37.38 23.39
CA ASP A 875 -17.81 38.66 23.74
C ASP A 875 -17.54 38.99 25.22
N ASP A 876 -17.95 40.18 25.68
CA ASP A 876 -17.79 40.57 27.08
C ASP A 876 -18.60 39.71 28.06
N CYS A 877 -19.49 38.84 27.55
CA CYS A 877 -20.22 37.86 28.32
C CYS A 877 -19.48 36.51 28.46
N TRP A 878 -18.28 36.35 27.89
CA TRP A 878 -17.48 35.12 27.97
C TRP A 878 -18.29 33.87 27.57
N TYR A 879 -19.04 34.00 26.47
CA TYR A 879 -19.87 32.97 25.86
C TYR A 879 -19.09 31.68 25.59
N TYR A 880 -18.01 31.76 24.80
CA TYR A 880 -17.26 30.59 24.33
C TYR A 880 -16.42 29.98 25.45
N ALA A 881 -15.94 30.79 26.39
CA ALA A 881 -15.24 30.31 27.58
C ALA A 881 -16.14 29.41 28.45
N ARG A 882 -17.40 29.84 28.70
CA ARG A 882 -18.37 29.04 29.47
C ARG A 882 -18.72 27.74 28.76
N LEU A 883 -18.95 27.80 27.45
CA LEU A 883 -19.23 26.62 26.63
C LEU A 883 -18.07 25.61 26.65
N THR A 884 -16.84 26.09 26.46
CA THR A 884 -15.64 25.24 26.50
C THR A 884 -15.44 24.59 27.87
N SER A 885 -15.69 25.34 28.96
CA SER A 885 -15.61 24.81 30.33
C SER A 885 -16.69 23.76 30.63
N PHE A 886 -17.90 23.94 30.11
CA PHE A 886 -18.99 22.98 30.24
C PHE A 886 -18.71 21.67 29.48
N LEU A 887 -18.22 21.77 28.25
CA LEU A 887 -17.92 20.62 27.41
C LEU A 887 -16.66 19.87 27.86
N LYS A 888 -15.74 20.50 28.58
CA LYS A 888 -14.49 19.89 29.09
C LYS A 888 -13.66 19.15 28.04
N GLY A 889 -13.78 19.57 26.77
CA GLY A 889 -13.11 18.94 25.65
C GLY A 889 -13.98 18.00 24.81
N ASP A 890 -15.18 17.62 25.28
CA ASP A 890 -16.07 16.73 24.54
C ASP A 890 -16.63 17.38 23.27
N GLY A 891 -16.86 16.56 22.25
CA GLY A 891 -17.48 16.98 21.00
C GLY A 891 -19.01 16.89 21.08
N VAL A 892 -19.70 17.81 20.40
CA VAL A 892 -21.17 17.84 20.33
C VAL A 892 -21.64 17.94 18.88
N PHE A 893 -22.79 17.36 18.54
CA PHE A 893 -23.33 17.45 17.19
C PHE A 893 -23.71 18.88 16.76
N ASN A 894 -24.01 19.74 17.72
CA ASN A 894 -24.39 21.12 17.47
C ASN A 894 -24.00 21.99 18.68
N LEU A 895 -23.06 22.92 18.47
CA LEU A 895 -22.60 23.82 19.53
C LEU A 895 -23.68 24.82 19.98
N ASP A 896 -24.59 25.25 19.10
CA ASP A 896 -25.69 26.17 19.46
C ASP A 896 -26.71 25.50 20.40
N GLU A 897 -26.97 24.21 20.20
CA GLU A 897 -27.84 23.44 21.07
C GLU A 897 -27.19 23.22 22.44
N ALA A 898 -25.91 22.86 22.48
CA ALA A 898 -25.15 22.75 23.73
C ALA A 898 -25.10 24.09 24.49
N TYR A 899 -24.98 25.22 23.77
CA TYR A 899 -25.10 26.54 24.38
C TYR A 899 -26.48 26.78 24.97
N LYS A 900 -27.56 26.51 24.23
CA LYS A 900 -28.93 26.69 24.74
C LYS A 900 -29.17 25.90 26.03
N GLU A 901 -28.52 24.76 26.21
CA GLU A 901 -28.58 24.02 27.48
C GLU A 901 -27.94 24.77 28.65
N ILE A 902 -26.78 25.39 28.43
CA ILE A 902 -26.11 26.22 29.46
C ILE A 902 -26.93 27.49 29.71
N TYR A 903 -27.37 28.16 28.64
CA TYR A 903 -28.11 29.41 28.73
C TYR A 903 -29.44 29.22 29.47
N PHE A 904 -30.17 28.14 29.19
CA PHE A 904 -31.44 27.83 29.86
C PHE A 904 -31.29 26.91 31.07
N GLU A 905 -30.08 26.65 31.58
CA GLU A 905 -29.84 25.70 32.67
C GLU A 905 -30.75 25.96 33.89
N SER A 906 -30.89 27.24 34.27
CA SER A 906 -31.74 27.68 35.37
C SER A 906 -33.23 27.38 35.19
N ILE A 907 -33.70 27.18 33.96
CA ILE A 907 -35.07 26.78 33.61
C ILE A 907 -35.16 25.27 33.39
N LEU A 908 -34.16 24.68 32.72
CA LEU A 908 -34.13 23.26 32.38
C LEU A 908 -34.01 22.37 33.61
N ILE A 909 -33.28 22.78 34.65
CA ILE A 909 -33.18 22.03 35.92
C ILE A 909 -34.56 21.89 36.59
N PRO A 910 -35.30 22.98 36.89
CA PRO A 910 -36.68 22.89 37.37
C PRO A 910 -37.59 22.10 36.43
N PHE A 911 -37.44 22.27 35.12
CA PHE A 911 -38.27 21.54 34.15
C PHE A 911 -38.05 20.02 34.26
N LYS A 912 -36.80 19.55 34.38
CA LYS A 912 -36.46 18.13 34.64
C LYS A 912 -37.06 17.61 35.95
N GLN A 913 -37.25 18.45 36.96
CA GLN A 913 -37.90 18.04 38.23
C GLN A 913 -39.41 17.85 38.07
N VAL A 914 -40.04 18.60 37.15
CA VAL A 914 -41.45 18.44 36.80
C VAL A 914 -41.65 17.25 35.86
N ILE A 915 -40.81 17.11 34.82
CA ILE A 915 -40.92 16.07 33.80
C ILE A 915 -39.73 15.10 33.88
N ASN A 916 -39.91 14.06 34.67
CA ASN A 916 -39.00 12.92 34.75
C ASN A 916 -39.78 11.61 34.89
N LYS A 917 -39.06 10.50 34.69
CA LYS A 917 -39.61 9.14 34.81
C LYS A 917 -40.34 8.89 36.13
N GLY A 918 -39.81 9.40 37.24
CA GLY A 918 -40.41 9.22 38.57
C GLY A 918 -41.73 9.94 38.71
N MET A 919 -41.76 11.24 38.38
CA MET A 919 -42.95 12.08 38.47
C MET A 919 -44.07 11.60 37.53
N LEU A 920 -43.75 11.30 36.26
CA LEU A 920 -44.75 10.81 35.30
C LEU A 920 -45.33 9.46 35.71
N LYS A 921 -44.53 8.54 36.28
CA LYS A 921 -45.04 7.26 36.81
C LYS A 921 -45.97 7.45 38.01
N ARG A 922 -45.62 8.35 38.94
CA ARG A 922 -46.42 8.68 40.12
C ARG A 922 -47.77 9.28 39.71
N LEU A 923 -47.76 10.29 38.84
CA LEU A 923 -48.98 10.91 38.32
C LEU A 923 -49.84 9.93 37.52
N ALA A 924 -49.23 9.09 36.67
CA ALA A 924 -49.96 8.06 35.92
C ALA A 924 -50.57 6.99 36.85
N GLY A 925 -49.87 6.63 37.94
CA GLY A 925 -50.37 5.70 38.96
C GLY A 925 -51.61 6.23 39.69
N LEU A 926 -51.66 7.54 39.97
CA LEU A 926 -52.84 8.21 40.52
C LEU A 926 -54.04 8.16 39.57
N CYS A 927 -53.79 8.19 38.25
CA CYS A 927 -54.83 8.14 37.22
C CYS A 927 -55.38 6.74 36.95
N CYS A 928 -54.81 5.67 37.54
CA CYS A 928 -55.21 4.28 37.30
C CYS A 928 -55.65 3.54 38.59
N GLU A 929 -55.85 4.26 39.71
CA GLU A 929 -56.20 3.70 41.04
C GLU A 929 -55.26 2.56 41.54
N THR A 930 -54.01 2.53 41.08
CA THR A 930 -53.03 1.46 41.40
C THR A 930 -52.15 1.73 42.63
N SER A 931 -52.33 2.85 43.33
CA SER A 931 -51.50 3.27 44.47
C SER A 931 -52.22 3.13 45.81
N ASP A 932 -51.56 2.55 46.81
CA ASP A 932 -51.99 2.58 48.21
C ASP A 932 -52.30 4.02 48.66
N ILE A 933 -53.43 4.19 49.34
CA ILE A 933 -54.19 5.44 49.54
C ILE A 933 -53.46 6.52 50.39
N LEU A 934 -52.19 6.32 50.76
CA LEU A 934 -51.43 7.20 51.65
C LEU A 934 -50.50 8.22 50.96
N ASP A 935 -50.31 8.18 49.63
CA ASP A 935 -49.27 8.97 48.92
C ASP A 935 -49.83 10.10 48.00
N LYS A 936 -51.15 10.23 47.87
CA LYS A 936 -51.79 11.12 46.87
C LYS A 936 -51.56 12.61 47.14
N GLU A 937 -51.74 13.06 48.38
CA GLU A 937 -51.54 14.46 48.74
C GLU A 937 -50.08 14.90 48.63
N GLU A 938 -49.13 13.99 48.92
CA GLU A 938 -47.70 14.26 48.82
C GLU A 938 -47.26 14.43 47.36
N ILE A 939 -47.70 13.54 46.47
CA ILE A 939 -47.41 13.63 45.02
C ILE A 939 -47.97 14.93 44.42
N LEU A 940 -49.21 15.29 44.76
CA LEU A 940 -49.84 16.52 44.27
C LEU A 940 -49.15 17.78 44.80
N THR A 941 -48.73 17.77 46.07
CA THR A 941 -47.99 18.87 46.69
C THR A 941 -46.62 19.05 46.04
N LEU A 942 -45.88 17.94 45.85
CA LEU A 942 -44.57 17.96 45.19
C LEU A 942 -44.66 18.45 43.74
N PHE A 943 -45.65 17.98 42.97
CA PHE A 943 -45.87 18.45 41.60
C PHE A 943 -46.18 19.95 41.57
N LYS A 944 -47.07 20.43 42.46
CA LYS A 944 -47.40 21.84 42.60
C LYS A 944 -46.17 22.70 42.90
N GLN A 945 -45.33 22.28 43.84
CA GLN A 945 -44.09 22.97 44.20
C GLN A 945 -43.12 23.03 43.02
N ASN A 946 -42.87 21.91 42.34
CA ASN A 946 -41.97 21.88 41.19
C ASN A 946 -42.48 22.75 40.03
N MET A 947 -43.79 22.77 39.78
CA MET A 947 -44.42 23.64 38.77
C MET A 947 -44.26 25.12 39.11
N GLN A 948 -44.43 25.49 40.38
CA GLN A 948 -44.26 26.87 40.83
C GLN A 948 -42.80 27.32 40.67
N VAL A 949 -41.84 26.51 41.11
CA VAL A 949 -40.40 26.80 40.95
C VAL A 949 -40.01 26.97 39.48
N LEU A 950 -40.57 26.13 38.59
CA LEU A 950 -40.35 26.26 37.14
C LEU A 950 -40.84 27.63 36.62
N LEU A 951 -42.07 28.03 36.97
CA LEU A 951 -42.64 29.31 36.54
C LEU A 951 -41.87 30.50 37.12
N GLU A 952 -41.49 30.45 38.40
CA GLU A 952 -40.63 31.46 39.04
C GLU A 952 -39.31 31.63 38.28
N LYS A 953 -38.66 30.54 37.89
CA LYS A 953 -37.40 30.58 37.13
C LYS A 953 -37.58 31.09 35.71
N ILE A 954 -38.68 30.76 35.03
CA ILE A 954 -39.00 31.33 33.71
C ILE A 954 -39.21 32.85 33.81
N LYS A 955 -39.85 33.33 34.88
CA LYS A 955 -40.07 34.75 35.17
C LYS A 955 -38.77 35.49 35.50
N GLU A 956 -37.94 34.94 36.39
CA GLU A 956 -36.63 35.49 36.74
C GLU A 956 -35.71 35.63 35.53
N PHE A 957 -35.82 34.71 34.56
CA PHE A 957 -35.05 34.74 33.32
C PHE A 957 -35.53 35.83 32.33
N GLY A 958 -36.65 36.51 32.61
CA GLY A 958 -37.16 37.62 31.79
C GLY A 958 -38.14 37.23 30.69
N TYR A 959 -38.68 36.00 30.72
CA TYR A 959 -39.65 35.53 29.72
C TYR A 959 -41.11 35.89 30.03
N GLY A 960 -41.41 36.66 31.08
CA GLY A 960 -42.78 37.07 31.40
C GLY A 960 -42.95 37.85 32.70
N SER A 961 -44.20 38.30 32.96
CA SER A 961 -44.60 39.04 34.18
C SER A 961 -45.87 38.49 34.84
N GLY A 962 -46.39 37.35 34.36
CA GLY A 962 -47.60 36.70 34.87
C GLY A 962 -47.46 36.20 36.31
N ASP A 963 -48.59 35.82 36.88
CA ASP A 963 -48.70 35.30 38.24
C ASP A 963 -48.49 33.77 38.25
N GLU A 964 -47.34 33.35 38.78
CA GLU A 964 -46.93 31.95 38.92
C GLU A 964 -47.91 31.12 39.76
N ILE A 965 -48.58 31.73 40.75
CA ILE A 965 -49.53 31.04 41.64
C ILE A 965 -50.86 30.81 40.90
N GLU A 966 -51.34 31.81 40.16
CA GLU A 966 -52.54 31.72 39.31
C GLU A 966 -52.38 30.60 38.27
N ILE A 967 -51.26 30.60 37.53
CA ILE A 967 -50.98 29.61 36.49
C ILE A 967 -50.81 28.21 37.10
N THR A 968 -50.11 28.09 38.23
CA THR A 968 -49.97 26.80 38.92
C THR A 968 -51.33 26.27 39.38
N GLY A 969 -52.20 27.12 39.93
CA GLY A 969 -53.57 26.75 40.31
C GLY A 969 -54.38 26.25 39.12
N GLU A 970 -54.26 26.92 37.98
CA GLU A 970 -54.90 26.52 36.73
C GLU A 970 -54.40 25.16 36.17
N VAL A 971 -53.11 24.85 36.32
CA VAL A 971 -52.54 23.54 35.95
C VAL A 971 -53.04 22.46 36.91
N MET A 972 -53.14 22.77 38.21
CA MET A 972 -53.69 21.83 39.19
C MET A 972 -55.18 21.53 38.95
N ASN A 973 -55.96 22.51 38.48
CA ASN A 973 -57.36 22.29 38.08
C ASN A 973 -57.46 21.33 36.88
N LEU A 974 -56.57 21.50 35.88
CA LEU A 974 -56.48 20.56 34.75
C LEU A 974 -56.04 19.16 35.19
N LEU A 975 -55.08 19.05 36.11
CA LEU A 975 -54.70 17.75 36.69
C LEU A 975 -55.89 17.10 37.40
N GLY A 976 -56.68 17.89 38.13
CA GLY A 976 -57.92 17.44 38.75
C GLY A 976 -58.96 16.95 37.72
N ALA A 977 -59.06 17.61 36.57
CA ALA A 977 -59.89 17.16 35.45
C ALA A 977 -59.38 15.83 34.87
N ILE A 978 -58.07 15.69 34.68
CA ILE A 978 -57.42 14.45 34.19
C ILE A 978 -57.71 13.27 35.14
N LEU A 979 -57.60 13.47 36.45
CA LEU A 979 -57.89 12.45 37.45
C LEU A 979 -59.37 12.02 37.48
N LYS A 980 -60.29 12.85 36.97
CA LYS A 980 -61.72 12.53 36.86
C LYS A 980 -62.10 11.85 35.54
N ILE A 981 -61.22 11.78 34.56
CA ILE A 981 -61.52 11.21 33.22
C ILE A 981 -62.02 9.77 33.33
N GLU A 982 -61.38 8.94 34.17
CA GLU A 982 -61.77 7.54 34.35
C GLU A 982 -63.13 7.39 35.07
N SER A 983 -63.48 8.33 35.96
CA SER A 983 -64.76 8.31 36.70
C SER A 983 -65.99 8.69 35.85
N LEU A 984 -65.80 9.28 34.67
CA LEU A 984 -66.90 9.64 33.76
C LEU A 984 -67.72 8.42 33.29
N ASN A 985 -67.15 7.22 33.38
CA ASN A 985 -67.83 5.96 33.07
C ASN A 985 -69.01 5.63 34.02
N ARG A 986 -69.07 6.23 35.21
CA ARG A 986 -69.96 5.75 36.28
C ARG A 986 -71.28 6.53 36.39
N GLU A 987 -71.42 7.72 35.80
CA GLU A 987 -72.46 8.66 36.25
C GLU A 987 -73.62 9.01 35.29
N MET A 988 -73.67 8.60 34.01
CA MET A 988 -74.86 8.89 33.16
C MET A 988 -75.20 7.80 32.15
N LYS A 989 -76.40 7.18 32.30
CA LYS A 989 -76.90 6.07 31.47
C LYS A 989 -77.98 6.44 30.43
N ASP A 990 -78.42 7.70 30.35
CA ASP A 990 -79.67 8.05 29.64
C ASP A 990 -79.52 8.76 28.28
N LEU A 991 -78.32 8.80 27.67
CA LEU A 991 -78.11 9.40 26.33
C LEU A 991 -77.22 8.50 25.45
N LYS A 992 -77.81 7.85 24.42
CA LYS A 992 -77.10 6.97 23.48
C LYS A 992 -75.92 7.63 22.75
N GLU A 993 -75.99 8.93 22.47
CA GLU A 993 -74.89 9.65 21.80
C GLU A 993 -73.74 10.00 22.76
N TYR A 994 -74.06 10.29 24.03
CA TYR A 994 -73.06 10.49 25.07
C TYR A 994 -72.32 9.18 25.39
N GLU A 995 -73.03 8.05 25.42
CA GLU A 995 -72.43 6.72 25.57
C GLU A 995 -71.41 6.41 24.47
N LYS A 996 -71.68 6.82 23.22
CA LYS A 996 -70.71 6.70 22.12
C LYS A 996 -69.49 7.59 22.32
N ALA A 997 -69.67 8.83 22.79
CA ALA A 997 -68.57 9.75 23.07
C ALA A 997 -67.67 9.23 24.22
N VAL A 998 -68.27 8.67 25.27
CA VAL A 998 -67.54 8.03 26.39
C VAL A 998 -66.84 6.75 25.92
N LYS A 999 -67.50 5.92 25.10
CA LYS A 999 -66.87 4.73 24.51
C LYS A 999 -65.68 5.10 23.62
N TYR A 1000 -65.79 6.19 22.85
CA TYR A 1000 -64.69 6.72 22.06
C TYR A 1000 -63.56 7.22 22.97
N LEU A 1001 -63.85 8.00 24.01
CA LEU A 1001 -62.86 8.42 25.01
C LEU A 1001 -62.10 7.23 25.60
N ASN A 1002 -62.79 6.12 25.87
CA ASN A 1002 -62.20 4.93 26.49
C ASN A 1002 -61.43 4.02 25.52
N SER A 1003 -61.53 4.21 24.21
CA SER A 1003 -60.99 3.26 23.23
C SER A 1003 -59.48 3.08 23.32
N ASN A 1004 -58.74 4.09 23.78
CA ASN A 1004 -57.30 4.00 24.02
C ASN A 1004 -56.88 4.31 25.48
N LEU A 1005 -57.84 4.47 26.41
CA LEU A 1005 -57.55 4.65 27.86
C LEU A 1005 -57.22 3.32 28.54
N HIS A 1006 -57.88 2.23 28.14
CA HIS A 1006 -57.68 0.88 28.69
C HIS A 1006 -57.02 -0.01 27.64
N ASN A 1007 -55.70 -0.19 27.73
CA ASN A 1007 -55.01 -1.22 26.97
C ASN A 1007 -55.06 -2.52 27.79
N GLU A 1008 -55.58 -3.61 27.23
CA GLU A 1008 -55.80 -4.90 27.90
C GLU A 1008 -54.50 -5.50 28.52
N ASP A 1009 -53.33 -5.00 28.10
CA ASP A 1009 -51.98 -5.46 28.46
C ASP A 1009 -51.36 -4.87 29.75
N LYS A 1010 -52.13 -4.23 30.65
CA LYS A 1010 -51.63 -3.62 31.92
C LYS A 1010 -50.55 -2.53 31.78
N ASN A 1011 -50.15 -2.13 30.56
CA ASN A 1011 -49.16 -1.08 30.34
C ASN A 1011 -49.84 0.28 30.06
N TYR A 1012 -50.16 1.01 31.12
CA TYR A 1012 -50.87 2.29 31.08
C TYR A 1012 -49.97 3.49 30.70
N LEU A 1013 -48.66 3.36 30.84
CA LEU A 1013 -47.70 4.45 30.67
C LEU A 1013 -47.67 5.12 29.28
N PRO A 1014 -47.87 4.42 28.14
CA PRO A 1014 -47.78 5.03 26.82
C PRO A 1014 -48.82 6.12 26.52
N PHE A 1015 -50.03 5.98 27.08
CA PHE A 1015 -51.08 6.98 26.97
C PHE A 1015 -50.83 8.15 27.92
N TRP A 1016 -50.67 7.85 29.22
CA TRP A 1016 -50.55 8.86 30.25
C TRP A 1016 -49.31 9.74 30.11
N ARG A 1017 -48.19 9.23 29.56
CA ARG A 1017 -47.00 10.06 29.33
C ARG A 1017 -47.27 11.22 28.37
N VAL A 1018 -48.13 11.04 27.36
CA VAL A 1018 -48.46 12.11 26.41
C VAL A 1018 -49.39 13.13 27.08
N LEU A 1019 -50.46 12.67 27.73
CA LEU A 1019 -51.44 13.57 28.36
C LEU A 1019 -50.83 14.38 29.52
N LEU A 1020 -50.01 13.75 30.36
CA LEU A 1020 -49.36 14.43 31.49
C LEU A 1020 -48.24 15.37 31.04
N SER A 1021 -47.51 15.04 29.97
CA SER A 1021 -46.56 15.98 29.37
C SER A 1021 -47.25 17.19 28.75
N TRP A 1022 -48.42 16.99 28.12
CA TRP A 1022 -49.26 18.09 27.61
C TRP A 1022 -49.74 19.01 28.74
N LEU A 1023 -50.21 18.45 29.86
CA LEU A 1023 -50.61 19.19 31.06
C LEU A 1023 -49.52 20.17 31.53
N ILE A 1024 -48.27 19.72 31.56
CA ILE A 1024 -47.12 20.50 32.05
C ILE A 1024 -46.84 21.69 31.12
N ILE A 1025 -46.96 21.52 29.81
CA ILE A 1025 -46.54 22.53 28.82
C ILE A 1025 -47.66 23.50 28.43
N GLN A 1026 -48.93 23.10 28.48
CA GLN A 1026 -50.05 23.81 27.86
C GLN A 1026 -50.13 25.29 28.24
N LYS A 1027 -50.00 25.58 29.54
CA LYS A 1027 -50.24 26.91 30.12
C LYS A 1027 -48.96 27.70 30.41
N LEU A 1028 -47.77 27.18 30.08
CA LEU A 1028 -46.50 27.86 30.40
C LEU A 1028 -46.43 29.26 29.76
N GLY A 1029 -46.88 29.41 28.51
CA GLY A 1029 -46.88 30.68 27.79
C GLY A 1029 -47.69 31.80 28.46
N LYS A 1030 -48.64 31.47 29.37
CA LYS A 1030 -49.43 32.47 30.11
C LYS A 1030 -48.59 33.39 30.97
N ILE A 1031 -47.38 32.95 31.34
CA ILE A 1031 -46.46 33.78 32.13
C ILE A 1031 -45.99 35.00 31.32
N LYS A 1032 -45.96 34.91 29.99
CA LYS A 1032 -45.58 36.00 29.10
C LYS A 1032 -46.78 36.86 28.69
N GLU A 1033 -47.83 36.23 28.18
CA GLU A 1033 -49.03 36.89 27.67
C GLU A 1033 -50.28 36.16 28.16
N LYS A 1034 -51.29 36.89 28.68
CA LYS A 1034 -52.52 36.28 29.21
C LYS A 1034 -53.45 35.71 28.12
N PHE A 1035 -53.37 36.24 26.90
CA PHE A 1035 -54.20 35.85 25.75
C PHE A 1035 -53.31 35.34 24.60
N ASN A 1036 -53.78 34.37 23.80
CA ASN A 1036 -53.03 33.73 22.70
C ASN A 1036 -51.72 33.05 23.12
N TYR A 1037 -51.65 32.56 24.37
CA TYR A 1037 -50.46 31.95 24.94
C TYR A 1037 -50.13 30.56 24.35
N GLU A 1038 -51.09 29.91 23.68
CA GLU A 1038 -51.00 28.55 23.15
C GLU A 1038 -49.85 28.40 22.16
N GLN A 1039 -49.70 29.37 21.25
CA GLN A 1039 -48.58 29.41 20.31
C GLN A 1039 -47.24 29.62 21.02
N GLN A 1040 -47.23 30.43 22.09
CA GLN A 1040 -46.03 30.71 22.87
C GLN A 1040 -45.58 29.47 23.66
N SER A 1041 -46.51 28.77 24.31
CA SER A 1041 -46.28 27.48 25.00
C SER A 1041 -45.70 26.44 24.04
N ALA A 1042 -46.30 26.29 22.85
CA ALA A 1042 -45.82 25.35 21.84
C ALA A 1042 -44.43 25.74 21.30
N SER A 1043 -44.17 27.04 21.11
CA SER A 1043 -42.87 27.55 20.66
C SER A 1043 -41.75 27.30 21.68
N TRP A 1044 -42.07 27.30 22.98
CA TRP A 1044 -41.10 27.01 24.04
C TRP A 1044 -40.65 25.55 24.08
N VAL A 1045 -41.42 24.63 23.49
CA VAL A 1045 -40.97 23.25 23.31
C VAL A 1045 -39.65 23.18 22.57
N ASP A 1046 -39.45 24.01 21.53
CA ASP A 1046 -38.19 24.06 20.79
C ASP A 1046 -37.26 25.17 21.31
N LYS A 1047 -37.79 26.39 21.57
CA LYS A 1047 -36.96 27.55 21.94
C LYS A 1047 -36.23 27.36 23.25
N LEU A 1048 -36.89 26.76 24.25
CA LEU A 1048 -36.32 26.49 25.57
C LEU A 1048 -35.85 25.04 25.71
N LEU A 1049 -35.69 24.29 24.61
CA LEU A 1049 -35.27 22.88 24.60
C LEU A 1049 -36.12 21.89 25.44
N PHE A 1050 -37.34 22.25 25.83
CA PHE A 1050 -38.22 21.33 26.58
C PHE A 1050 -38.53 20.04 25.80
N GLY A 1051 -38.64 20.12 24.48
CA GLY A 1051 -38.84 18.97 23.60
C GLY A 1051 -37.73 17.92 23.71
N LYS A 1052 -36.48 18.34 23.93
CA LYS A 1052 -35.34 17.44 24.14
C LYS A 1052 -35.47 16.67 25.45
N ILE A 1053 -35.84 17.34 26.53
CA ILE A 1053 -36.04 16.70 27.84
C ILE A 1053 -37.23 15.74 27.79
N ILE A 1054 -38.33 16.13 27.14
CA ILE A 1054 -39.50 15.26 26.96
C ILE A 1054 -39.11 14.00 26.17
N PHE A 1055 -38.37 14.17 25.07
CA PHE A 1055 -37.89 13.07 24.25
C PHE A 1055 -37.00 12.10 25.04
N GLN A 1056 -36.03 12.61 25.81
CA GLN A 1056 -35.18 11.79 26.69
C GLN A 1056 -36.01 11.05 27.75
N THR A 1057 -36.92 11.75 28.43
CA THR A 1057 -37.83 11.17 29.43
C THR A 1057 -38.68 10.04 28.84
N PHE A 1058 -39.18 10.20 27.61
CA PHE A 1058 -39.94 9.16 26.93
C PHE A 1058 -39.08 7.93 26.62
N LYS A 1059 -37.82 8.10 26.23
CA LYS A 1059 -36.88 6.98 26.06
C LYS A 1059 -36.61 6.25 27.37
N GLU A 1060 -36.43 6.97 28.48
CA GLU A 1060 -36.24 6.37 29.82
C GLU A 1060 -37.47 5.59 30.32
N LEU A 1061 -38.66 5.96 29.85
CA LEU A 1061 -39.93 5.27 30.07
C LEU A 1061 -40.14 4.08 29.11
N GLY A 1062 -39.16 3.74 28.26
CA GLY A 1062 -39.19 2.59 27.35
C GLY A 1062 -39.82 2.87 25.98
N CYS A 1063 -39.99 4.14 25.60
CA CYS A 1063 -40.49 4.51 24.27
C CYS A 1063 -39.41 4.36 23.20
N LYS A 1064 -39.76 3.78 22.04
CA LYS A 1064 -38.88 3.73 20.88
C LYS A 1064 -38.60 5.15 20.36
N GLU A 1065 -37.40 5.38 19.83
CA GLU A 1065 -36.94 6.71 19.40
C GLU A 1065 -37.87 7.40 18.38
N GLN A 1066 -38.28 6.70 17.32
CA GLN A 1066 -39.18 7.27 16.31
C GLN A 1066 -40.53 7.66 16.91
N THR A 1067 -41.07 6.82 17.80
CA THR A 1067 -42.33 7.09 18.51
C THR A 1067 -42.18 8.28 19.45
N ALA A 1068 -41.08 8.41 20.17
CA ALA A 1068 -40.82 9.55 21.05
C ALA A 1068 -40.73 10.86 20.28
N LYS A 1069 -40.04 10.90 19.12
CA LYS A 1069 -40.00 12.08 18.24
C LYS A 1069 -41.41 12.46 17.77
N ARG A 1070 -42.17 11.48 17.26
CA ARG A 1070 -43.56 11.69 16.81
C ARG A 1070 -44.49 12.20 17.92
N GLN A 1071 -44.33 11.70 19.15
CA GLN A 1071 -45.10 12.15 20.30
C GLN A 1071 -44.73 13.58 20.75
N VAL A 1072 -43.48 14.02 20.60
CA VAL A 1072 -43.11 15.42 20.85
C VAL A 1072 -43.75 16.37 19.82
N TYR A 1073 -43.82 15.98 18.54
CA TYR A 1073 -44.58 16.74 17.53
C TYR A 1073 -46.07 16.81 17.90
N LEU A 1074 -46.66 15.69 18.30
CA LEU A 1074 -48.04 15.64 18.76
C LEU A 1074 -48.29 16.61 19.93
N LEU A 1075 -47.41 16.62 20.94
CA LEU A 1075 -47.52 17.53 22.09
C LEU A 1075 -47.57 19.00 21.67
N LYS A 1076 -46.76 19.40 20.68
CA LYS A 1076 -46.78 20.77 20.15
C LYS A 1076 -48.11 21.10 19.46
N ILE A 1077 -48.64 20.17 18.66
CA ILE A 1077 -49.94 20.31 17.99
C ILE A 1077 -51.07 20.44 19.01
N LEU A 1078 -51.11 19.55 20.00
CA LEU A 1078 -52.10 19.60 21.10
C LEU A 1078 -51.98 20.89 21.91
N THR A 1079 -50.76 21.45 21.99
CA THR A 1079 -50.52 22.70 22.70
C THR A 1079 -51.06 23.92 21.96
N LYS A 1080 -50.89 23.95 20.64
CA LYS A 1080 -51.39 25.01 19.76
C LYS A 1080 -52.92 25.00 19.63
N TYR A 1081 -53.53 23.81 19.60
CA TYR A 1081 -54.95 23.62 19.29
C TYR A 1081 -55.73 22.90 20.40
N PRO A 1082 -55.69 23.36 21.68
CA PRO A 1082 -56.34 22.70 22.81
C PRO A 1082 -57.88 22.66 22.70
N HIS A 1083 -58.45 23.55 21.88
CA HIS A 1083 -59.86 23.69 21.59
C HIS A 1083 -60.17 23.31 20.13
N GLY A 1084 -59.33 22.48 19.49
CA GLY A 1084 -59.46 22.11 18.07
C GLY A 1084 -60.81 21.48 17.71
N CYS A 1085 -61.50 20.87 18.69
CA CYS A 1085 -62.82 20.25 18.54
C CYS A 1085 -63.98 21.15 19.00
N ASP A 1086 -63.72 22.38 19.44
CA ASP A 1086 -64.72 23.30 20.00
C ASP A 1086 -65.33 24.16 18.88
N SER A 1087 -66.59 23.93 18.53
CA SER A 1087 -67.25 24.75 17.49
C SER A 1087 -68.78 24.69 17.50
N SER A 1088 -69.41 25.76 17.01
CA SER A 1088 -70.80 25.79 16.52
C SER A 1088 -70.85 25.28 15.07
N GLU A 1089 -72.04 24.88 14.58
CA GLU A 1089 -72.21 24.08 13.35
C GLU A 1089 -71.66 24.67 12.03
N GLY A 1090 -71.16 25.92 11.99
CA GLY A 1090 -70.52 26.52 10.81
C GLY A 1090 -69.01 26.81 10.91
N ASP A 1091 -68.39 26.72 12.09
CA ASP A 1091 -66.98 27.13 12.31
C ASP A 1091 -66.01 25.93 12.41
N LYS A 1092 -66.54 24.71 12.46
CA LYS A 1092 -65.75 23.47 12.64
C LYS A 1092 -64.82 23.14 11.47
N PHE A 1093 -65.31 23.21 10.23
CA PHE A 1093 -64.51 22.90 9.04
C PHE A 1093 -63.47 23.98 8.74
N ALA A 1094 -63.83 25.26 8.93
CA ALA A 1094 -62.90 26.37 8.79
C ALA A 1094 -61.73 26.29 9.81
N LYS A 1095 -62.01 25.86 11.05
CA LYS A 1095 -60.96 25.59 12.05
C LYS A 1095 -60.09 24.40 11.67
N MET A 1096 -60.67 23.31 11.20
CA MET A 1096 -59.91 22.13 10.79
C MET A 1096 -59.01 22.44 9.58
N LEU A 1097 -59.48 23.23 8.60
CA LEU A 1097 -58.67 23.71 7.48
C LEU A 1097 -57.44 24.48 7.96
N LYS A 1098 -57.60 25.39 8.92
CA LYS A 1098 -56.47 26.14 9.52
C LYS A 1098 -55.47 25.21 10.25
N ILE A 1099 -55.96 24.16 10.90
CA ILE A 1099 -55.09 23.16 11.56
C ILE A 1099 -54.29 22.38 10.50
N LEU A 1100 -54.92 21.98 9.40
CA LEU A 1100 -54.25 21.25 8.30
C LEU A 1100 -53.28 22.14 7.48
N GLU A 1101 -53.40 23.46 7.56
CA GLU A 1101 -52.42 24.40 7.01
C GLU A 1101 -51.13 24.49 7.82
N ASP A 1102 -51.14 24.10 9.11
CA ASP A 1102 -49.95 24.12 9.97
C ASP A 1102 -48.93 23.08 9.50
N TYR A 1103 -47.70 23.54 9.28
CA TYR A 1103 -46.58 22.70 8.84
C TYR A 1103 -46.32 21.51 9.78
N GLU A 1104 -46.46 21.68 11.09
CA GLU A 1104 -46.22 20.60 12.06
C GLU A 1104 -47.29 19.52 12.00
N VAL A 1105 -48.53 19.92 11.69
CA VAL A 1105 -49.65 18.99 11.48
C VAL A 1105 -49.43 18.21 10.19
N ARG A 1106 -49.04 18.88 9.10
CA ARG A 1106 -48.72 18.21 7.82
C ARG A 1106 -47.58 17.19 7.97
N ALA A 1107 -46.55 17.55 8.73
CA ALA A 1107 -45.45 16.66 9.04
C ALA A 1107 -45.91 15.46 9.89
N TYR A 1108 -46.76 15.67 10.89
CA TYR A 1108 -47.31 14.58 11.71
C TYR A 1108 -48.21 13.63 10.92
N LEU A 1109 -48.98 14.17 9.97
CA LEU A 1109 -49.86 13.41 9.08
C LEU A 1109 -49.14 12.75 7.89
N ASN A 1110 -47.82 12.91 7.77
CA ASN A 1110 -47.00 12.36 6.68
C ASN A 1110 -47.54 12.71 5.28
N PHE A 1111 -47.71 14.00 5.02
CA PHE A 1111 -48.14 14.46 3.69
C PHE A 1111 -47.12 14.01 2.62
N ASN A 1112 -47.60 13.33 1.59
CA ASN A 1112 -46.73 12.74 0.56
C ASN A 1112 -47.32 12.91 -0.85
N TRP A 1113 -46.47 13.31 -1.80
CA TRP A 1113 -46.83 13.40 -3.21
C TRP A 1113 -46.69 12.02 -3.88
N TYR A 1114 -47.77 11.54 -4.48
CA TYR A 1114 -47.76 10.33 -5.29
C TYR A 1114 -48.67 10.49 -6.50
N LYS A 1115 -48.09 10.38 -7.70
CA LYS A 1115 -48.78 10.57 -9.00
C LYS A 1115 -49.54 11.90 -9.08
N ASP A 1116 -48.86 13.00 -8.77
CA ASP A 1116 -49.41 14.37 -8.79
C ASP A 1116 -50.63 14.60 -7.88
N THR A 1117 -50.85 13.73 -6.89
CA THR A 1117 -51.86 13.89 -5.84
C THR A 1117 -51.18 13.93 -4.48
N LEU A 1118 -51.65 14.83 -3.60
CA LEU A 1118 -51.16 14.98 -2.24
C LEU A 1118 -52.01 14.13 -1.29
N TRP A 1119 -51.39 13.13 -0.67
CA TRP A 1119 -52.02 12.20 0.26
C TRP A 1119 -51.57 12.45 1.70
N PHE A 1120 -52.37 12.03 2.67
CA PHE A 1120 -51.99 12.01 4.09
C PHE A 1120 -52.40 10.69 4.79
N SER A 1121 -51.78 10.35 5.91
CA SER A 1121 -52.00 9.07 6.59
C SER A 1121 -53.33 9.03 7.34
N LYS A 1122 -54.12 7.99 7.05
CA LYS A 1122 -55.36 7.64 7.77
C LYS A 1122 -55.12 7.47 9.26
N GLU A 1123 -54.17 6.60 9.63
CA GLU A 1123 -53.90 6.23 11.02
C GLU A 1123 -53.42 7.45 11.81
N ALA A 1124 -52.62 8.32 11.19
CA ALA A 1124 -52.16 9.55 11.82
C ALA A 1124 -53.29 10.58 12.05
N LEU A 1125 -54.26 10.67 11.13
CA LEU A 1125 -55.42 11.54 11.30
C LEU A 1125 -56.33 11.03 12.43
N GLU A 1126 -56.64 9.73 12.44
CA GLU A 1126 -57.46 9.11 13.48
C GLU A 1126 -56.84 9.30 14.87
N GLU A 1127 -55.52 9.11 14.99
CA GLU A 1127 -54.76 9.35 16.21
C GLU A 1127 -54.79 10.83 16.62
N LEU A 1128 -54.56 11.76 15.68
CA LEU A 1128 -54.58 13.20 15.95
C LEU A 1128 -55.95 13.68 16.46
N MET A 1129 -57.03 13.28 15.78
CA MET A 1129 -58.39 13.66 16.14
C MET A 1129 -58.80 13.09 17.50
N TYR A 1130 -58.36 11.87 17.81
CA TYR A 1130 -58.56 11.27 19.12
C TYR A 1130 -57.87 12.09 20.23
N TRP A 1131 -56.62 12.50 20.04
CA TRP A 1131 -55.91 13.31 21.02
C TRP A 1131 -56.47 14.74 21.17
N LEU A 1132 -56.88 15.38 20.07
CA LEU A 1132 -57.56 16.69 20.10
C LEU A 1132 -58.89 16.60 20.85
N PHE A 1133 -59.62 15.49 20.68
CA PHE A 1133 -60.83 15.22 21.45
C PHE A 1133 -60.55 15.09 22.96
N ILE A 1134 -59.55 14.30 23.35
CA ILE A 1134 -59.19 14.13 24.76
C ILE A 1134 -58.85 15.47 25.40
N VAL A 1135 -57.94 16.22 24.81
CA VAL A 1135 -57.48 17.50 25.35
C VAL A 1135 -58.64 18.50 25.47
N SER A 1136 -59.49 18.57 24.45
CA SER A 1136 -60.70 19.39 24.46
C SER A 1136 -61.68 18.99 25.57
N VAL A 1137 -61.84 17.69 25.84
CA VAL A 1137 -62.65 17.16 26.95
C VAL A 1137 -62.02 17.47 28.31
N VAL A 1138 -60.69 17.37 28.45
CA VAL A 1138 -59.99 17.73 29.70
C VAL A 1138 -60.22 19.20 30.05
N ASN A 1139 -60.07 20.09 29.06
CA ASN A 1139 -60.34 21.52 29.24
C ASN A 1139 -61.81 21.76 29.62
N LEU A 1140 -62.74 21.08 28.95
CA LEU A 1140 -64.17 21.17 29.24
C LEU A 1140 -64.52 20.78 30.70
N ILE A 1141 -63.93 19.69 31.21
CA ILE A 1141 -64.12 19.23 32.59
C ILE A 1141 -63.53 20.24 33.59
N SER A 1142 -62.39 20.83 33.26
CA SER A 1142 -61.77 21.88 34.09
C SER A 1142 -62.62 23.14 34.16
N ASP A 1143 -63.34 23.50 33.09
CA ASP A 1143 -64.11 24.74 33.00
C ASP A 1143 -65.55 24.63 33.55
N ILE A 1144 -66.19 23.46 33.42
CA ILE A 1144 -67.63 23.26 33.67
C ILE A 1144 -67.88 22.34 34.89
N SER A 1145 -66.92 22.22 35.81
CA SER A 1145 -66.79 21.12 36.80
C SER A 1145 -67.98 20.80 37.73
N THR A 1146 -69.14 21.46 37.60
CA THR A 1146 -70.36 21.32 38.41
C THR A 1146 -71.68 21.17 37.62
N ASP A 1147 -71.69 21.22 36.28
CA ASP A 1147 -72.91 21.07 35.45
C ASP A 1147 -72.83 19.85 34.51
N GLU A 1148 -73.27 18.69 35.01
CA GLU A 1148 -73.25 17.41 34.29
C GLU A 1148 -74.06 17.42 32.98
N LYS A 1149 -75.20 18.13 32.95
CA LYS A 1149 -76.03 18.22 31.75
C LYS A 1149 -75.30 18.98 30.65
N ARG A 1150 -74.68 20.11 31.00
CA ARG A 1150 -73.89 20.88 30.05
C ARG A 1150 -72.65 20.12 29.59
N LEU A 1151 -71.97 19.41 30.49
CA LEU A 1151 -70.82 18.56 30.16
C LEU A 1151 -71.20 17.48 29.13
N SER A 1152 -72.33 16.79 29.32
CA SER A 1152 -72.77 15.74 28.39
C SER A 1152 -73.10 16.27 26.98
N ALA A 1153 -73.79 17.41 26.90
CA ALA A 1153 -74.16 18.03 25.63
C ALA A 1153 -72.92 18.50 24.86
N GLU A 1154 -72.00 19.17 25.55
CA GLU A 1154 -70.77 19.73 24.98
C GLU A 1154 -69.74 18.65 24.59
N MET A 1155 -69.67 17.55 25.34
CA MET A 1155 -68.84 16.39 24.98
C MET A 1155 -69.42 15.66 23.75
N THR A 1156 -70.74 15.50 23.67
CA THR A 1156 -71.42 14.89 22.50
C THR A 1156 -71.18 15.72 21.24
N LYS A 1157 -71.21 17.05 21.35
CA LYS A 1157 -70.93 17.97 20.24
C LYS A 1157 -69.51 17.81 19.70
N ARG A 1158 -68.50 17.75 20.58
CA ARG A 1158 -67.09 17.51 20.20
C ARG A 1158 -66.92 16.16 19.51
N TYR A 1159 -67.58 15.12 20.01
CA TYR A 1159 -67.55 13.79 19.41
C TYR A 1159 -68.19 13.77 18.01
N LYS A 1160 -69.31 14.48 17.81
CA LYS A 1160 -69.90 14.67 16.46
C LYS A 1160 -68.93 15.36 15.50
N THR A 1161 -68.28 16.44 15.93
CA THR A 1161 -67.26 17.13 15.11
C THR A 1161 -66.13 16.19 14.68
N VAL A 1162 -65.61 15.38 15.61
CA VAL A 1162 -64.54 14.41 15.32
C VAL A 1162 -65.00 13.36 14.30
N THR A 1163 -66.17 12.75 14.53
CA THR A 1163 -66.69 11.69 13.66
C THR A 1163 -67.05 12.19 12.26
N GLU A 1164 -67.58 13.40 12.13
CA GLU A 1164 -67.84 14.02 10.83
C GLU A 1164 -66.56 14.32 10.06
N ILE A 1165 -65.51 14.84 10.73
CA ILE A 1165 -64.20 15.09 10.09
C ILE A 1165 -63.58 13.78 9.60
N LEU A 1166 -63.62 12.72 10.41
CA LEU A 1166 -63.09 11.40 10.02
C LEU A 1166 -63.90 10.79 8.85
N HIS A 1167 -65.22 10.95 8.85
CA HIS A 1167 -66.08 10.47 7.77
C HIS A 1167 -65.83 11.20 6.44
N LEU A 1168 -65.61 12.53 6.49
CA LEU A 1168 -65.25 13.32 5.31
C LEU A 1168 -63.86 12.95 4.78
N ALA A 1169 -62.89 12.69 5.67
CA ALA A 1169 -61.56 12.21 5.27
C ALA A 1169 -61.60 10.82 4.60
N GLU A 1170 -62.45 9.92 5.10
CA GLU A 1170 -62.68 8.62 4.47
C GLU A 1170 -63.38 8.77 3.10
N SER A 1171 -64.36 9.67 3.01
CA SER A 1171 -65.09 9.96 1.78
C SER A 1171 -64.22 10.63 0.70
N SER A 1172 -63.23 11.44 1.10
CA SER A 1172 -62.25 12.02 0.18
C SER A 1172 -61.18 11.01 -0.28
N GLY A 1173 -61.13 9.82 0.33
CA GLY A 1173 -60.08 8.84 0.12
C GLY A 1173 -58.72 9.25 0.69
N TYR A 1174 -58.66 10.20 1.64
CA TYR A 1174 -57.43 10.79 2.17
C TYR A 1174 -56.63 11.62 1.15
N ASP A 1175 -57.30 12.07 0.10
CA ASP A 1175 -56.83 13.09 -0.84
C ASP A 1175 -57.02 14.47 -0.21
N VAL A 1176 -55.93 15.24 -0.08
CA VAL A 1176 -55.95 16.56 0.56
C VAL A 1176 -56.84 17.54 -0.21
N GLU A 1177 -56.76 17.56 -1.54
CA GLU A 1177 -57.48 18.54 -2.35
C GLU A 1177 -58.98 18.29 -2.29
N LYS A 1178 -59.41 17.03 -2.44
CA LYS A 1178 -60.82 16.64 -2.30
C LYS A 1178 -61.35 16.89 -0.89
N MET A 1179 -60.55 16.61 0.14
CA MET A 1179 -60.97 16.89 1.52
C MET A 1179 -61.19 18.38 1.76
N VAL A 1180 -60.32 19.23 1.20
CA VAL A 1180 -60.45 20.69 1.31
C VAL A 1180 -61.68 21.20 0.54
N GLU A 1181 -61.99 20.64 -0.62
CA GLU A 1181 -63.22 20.94 -1.37
C GLU A 1181 -64.47 20.56 -0.57
N MET A 1182 -64.51 19.34 -0.01
CA MET A 1182 -65.62 18.85 0.83
C MET A 1182 -65.80 19.65 2.13
N PHE A 1183 -64.76 20.33 2.62
CA PHE A 1183 -64.87 21.25 3.78
C PHE A 1183 -65.39 22.64 3.42
N LYS A 1184 -65.37 23.02 2.13
CA LYS A 1184 -65.87 24.32 1.63
C LYS A 1184 -67.31 24.25 1.15
N GLU A 1185 -67.75 23.07 0.69
CA GLU A 1185 -69.15 22.72 0.38
C GLU A 1185 -69.99 22.56 1.65
#